data_AF-H3GIY0-F1
#
_entry.id   AF-H3GIY0-F1
#
_cell.length_a   1.000
_cell.length_b   1.000
_cell.length_c   1.000
_cell.angle_alpha   90.00
_cell.angle_beta   90.00
_cell.angle_gamma   90.00
#
_symmetry.space_group_name_H-M   'P 1'
#
loop_
_entity.id
_entity.type
_entity.pdbx_description
1 polymer ?
#
loop_
_entity_poly.entity_id
_entity_poly.type
_entity_poly.pdbx_seq_one_letter_code
_entity_poly.pdbx_strand_id
1 'polypeptide(L)'
;MAGVVSTKQRRLVDDTVEPTDLPSYSSNTPKEQLCLEYIAGFHRQFERMFPKRRPLYLHPPNEKGVPKFVCTTIRPTLLPYRDLYDCHALARFLAGVVEYEPLANPTIPPVCLPSPSFTLKWRSGDSFDVATLLASFLIGAGYDAYVVNGIAPRWLCLLDQSKAPLPVLPVEEELKKAHEREMMSDPSKGPAGASDNKGSSEPKLVSRTTFTSKYLERQEQAEKERLEKARRVLDFGYGDNDDDEDPLEGKRAHAWVLIRAGKREVSEHFYLEPSTGRSYSLQDSPYTTIESVWNHENYWVNMQQQPVRLTLFDLSNPTDWEYVFLSAAERKSAKEADQGAKGGVDLSDDLKMLSTENDNQHGVDATEDDDLILDIPPSWVIKLHIDRATYKKRFVKDCQHVTLYHCAKVEEFAENTHEQGLIARVTIFRDVGCTLPFEIREYFKNRKDRLESRTRFPFEGKFEESFVPGRIPEALKSRTEWIGYRRELQFYTSARPDGLVKREEEIQKRVVEHFDGRDDFLIFRSVILATDKDEVDSKNPYVLPGGPAGEIAIKKMKEKFARNSALVADEDQRKRAYNVHEGSIRVYFHYATGKITAGSRVYFKAPNVPVEVVMADPTAKKPKLSVLENELRASLQMEKDCYSAVRHSDIETQDILKIRKREEMAIALEISFFDSNEDEAQAKDKEDAKELDKSAKNEVDYLSPFLQSIHASGDLSKEDAQTVRDMCLRNLKERLLERANIIQGRLDKENTLLAKRQAAFQRSQREHDQGTDEEFERFCSETMFRIQILEQRLASHEETALQKYAEMDKRLHGDPRLRVLHR
;
A
#
# COMPACT_ATOMS: atom_id res chain seq x y z
N MET A 1 17.54 5.88 24.69
CA MET A 1 16.53 4.81 24.73
C MET A 1 17.17 3.59 25.39
N ALA A 2 16.53 3.01 26.41
CA ALA A 2 16.99 1.79 27.06
C ALA A 2 16.83 0.59 26.11
N GLY A 3 17.80 -0.34 26.17
CA GLY A 3 18.11 -1.37 25.17
C GLY A 3 16.98 -2.34 24.80
N VAL A 4 16.77 -2.49 23.50
CA VAL A 4 16.23 -3.73 22.93
C VAL A 4 17.32 -4.78 23.09
N VAL A 5 17.11 -5.74 23.98
CA VAL A 5 18.00 -6.89 24.19
C VAL A 5 17.42 -8.06 23.43
N SER A 6 18.26 -8.84 22.75
CA SER A 6 17.84 -10.05 22.07
C SER A 6 17.08 -10.99 23.02
N THR A 7 15.84 -11.35 22.66
CA THR A 7 15.06 -12.34 23.41
C THR A 7 15.17 -13.74 22.79
N LYS A 8 15.84 -13.84 21.63
CA LYS A 8 16.04 -15.05 20.83
C LYS A 8 16.42 -16.27 21.67
N GLN A 9 17.40 -16.16 22.57
CA GLN A 9 17.83 -17.28 23.40
C GLN A 9 16.71 -17.86 24.28
N ARG A 10 15.82 -16.99 24.78
CA ARG A 10 14.68 -17.39 25.60
C ARG A 10 13.65 -18.14 24.75
N ARG A 11 13.35 -17.61 23.55
CA ARG A 11 12.45 -18.25 22.57
C ARG A 11 12.96 -19.61 22.11
N LEU A 12 14.28 -19.74 21.92
CA LEU A 12 14.91 -21.02 21.58
C LEU A 12 14.70 -22.05 22.70
N VAL A 13 14.89 -21.66 23.97
CA VAL A 13 14.61 -22.55 25.11
C VAL A 13 13.14 -22.93 25.18
N ASP A 14 12.23 -21.97 25.03
CA ASP A 14 10.78 -22.23 25.09
C ASP A 14 10.33 -23.19 23.96
N ASP A 15 10.89 -23.05 22.75
CA ASP A 15 10.56 -23.92 21.61
C ASP A 15 11.07 -25.36 21.77
N THR A 16 12.14 -25.59 22.54
CA THR A 16 12.61 -26.97 22.82
C THR A 16 11.61 -27.81 23.62
N VAL A 17 10.67 -27.16 24.33
CA VAL A 17 9.61 -27.83 25.10
C VAL A 17 8.46 -28.28 24.18
N GLU A 18 8.29 -27.67 23.01
CA GLU A 18 7.25 -28.04 22.06
C GLU A 18 7.71 -29.17 21.12
N PRO A 19 6.95 -30.29 21.03
CA PRO A 19 7.28 -31.37 20.13
C PRO A 19 7.21 -30.89 18.67
N THR A 20 8.30 -31.06 17.93
CA THR A 20 8.34 -30.82 16.49
C THR A 20 8.29 -32.16 15.78
N ASP A 21 7.22 -32.40 15.01
CA ASP A 21 6.91 -33.72 14.46
C ASP A 21 7.82 -34.17 13.29
N LEU A 22 8.76 -33.33 12.85
CA LEU A 22 9.57 -33.59 11.66
C LEU A 22 11.04 -33.94 11.98
N PRO A 23 11.52 -35.15 11.60
CA PRO A 23 12.90 -35.58 11.82
C PRO A 23 13.99 -34.68 11.20
N SER A 24 13.66 -33.90 10.16
CA SER A 24 14.62 -33.02 9.48
C SER A 24 15.15 -31.89 10.37
N TYR A 25 14.41 -31.54 11.43
CA TYR A 25 14.80 -30.50 12.40
C TYR A 25 15.68 -31.05 13.53
N SER A 26 15.49 -32.32 13.89
CA SER A 26 16.12 -32.96 15.05
C SER A 26 17.25 -33.93 14.69
N SER A 27 17.47 -34.20 13.40
CA SER A 27 18.53 -35.08 12.92
C SER A 27 19.06 -34.67 11.55
N ASN A 28 20.25 -35.17 11.21
CA ASN A 28 20.85 -35.03 9.88
C ASN A 28 20.72 -36.34 9.11
N THR A 29 20.19 -36.25 7.90
CA THR A 29 20.21 -37.34 6.90
C THR A 29 21.65 -37.70 6.52
N PRO A 30 21.90 -38.90 5.95
CA PRO A 30 23.24 -39.28 5.50
C PRO A 30 23.87 -38.27 4.52
N LYS A 31 23.06 -37.73 3.60
CA LYS A 31 23.51 -36.69 2.66
C LYS A 31 23.88 -35.38 3.37
N GLU A 32 23.13 -34.96 4.37
CA GLU A 32 23.48 -33.81 5.20
C GLU A 32 24.75 -34.05 6.01
N GLN A 33 24.97 -35.26 6.55
CA GLN A 33 26.19 -35.60 7.27
C GLN A 33 27.42 -35.51 6.37
N LEU A 34 27.36 -36.11 5.18
CA LEU A 34 28.43 -36.02 4.18
C LEU A 34 28.71 -34.57 3.77
N CYS A 35 27.66 -33.76 3.58
CA CYS A 35 27.78 -32.33 3.32
C CYS A 35 28.49 -31.60 4.47
N LEU A 36 28.13 -31.89 5.73
CA LEU A 36 28.74 -31.27 6.91
C LEU A 36 30.22 -31.65 7.05
N GLU A 37 30.59 -32.89 6.75
CA GLU A 37 31.98 -33.35 6.75
C GLU A 37 32.82 -32.62 5.69
N TYR A 38 32.27 -32.51 4.47
CA TYR A 38 32.92 -31.80 3.37
C TYR A 38 33.16 -30.32 3.69
N ILE A 39 32.14 -29.59 4.15
CA ILE A 39 32.29 -28.17 4.52
C ILE A 39 33.19 -27.98 5.75
N ALA A 40 33.26 -28.95 6.66
CA ALA A 40 34.19 -28.91 7.79
C ALA A 40 35.65 -29.06 7.30
N GLY A 41 35.88 -29.87 6.26
CA GLY A 41 37.16 -29.96 5.55
C GLY A 41 37.55 -28.61 4.93
N PHE A 42 36.64 -28.02 4.16
CA PHE A 42 36.82 -26.68 3.58
C PHE A 42 37.14 -25.62 4.65
N HIS A 43 36.40 -25.63 5.76
CA HIS A 43 36.64 -24.70 6.88
C HIS A 43 38.06 -24.81 7.44
N ARG A 44 38.53 -26.04 7.71
CA ARG A 44 39.90 -26.28 8.23
C ARG A 44 40.98 -25.84 7.25
N GLN A 45 40.78 -26.09 5.95
CA GLN A 45 41.70 -25.64 4.92
C GLN A 45 41.76 -24.11 4.86
N PHE A 46 40.60 -23.44 4.90
CA PHE A 46 40.51 -21.99 4.90
C PHE A 46 41.18 -21.37 6.14
N GLU A 47 40.91 -21.87 7.34
CA GLU A 47 41.56 -21.38 8.58
C GLU A 47 43.09 -21.56 8.53
N ARG A 48 43.57 -22.66 7.95
CA ARG A 48 45.02 -22.91 7.79
C ARG A 48 45.66 -21.93 6.81
N MET A 49 44.99 -21.60 5.71
CA MET A 49 45.49 -20.65 4.70
C MET A 49 45.37 -19.19 5.15
N PHE A 50 44.32 -18.86 5.90
CA PHE A 50 43.98 -17.50 6.31
C PHE A 50 43.79 -17.37 7.83
N PRO A 51 44.80 -17.65 8.65
CA PRO A 51 44.67 -17.75 10.12
C PRO A 51 44.31 -16.42 10.83
N LYS A 52 44.44 -15.28 10.14
CA LYS A 52 44.06 -13.95 10.65
C LYS A 52 42.62 -13.58 10.33
N ARG A 53 41.93 -14.32 9.45
CA ARG A 53 40.52 -14.07 9.11
C ARG A 53 39.61 -14.67 10.17
N ARG A 54 38.39 -14.13 10.25
CA ARG A 54 37.35 -14.67 11.15
C ARG A 54 36.93 -16.08 10.67
N PRO A 55 36.51 -16.97 11.60
CA PRO A 55 35.94 -18.27 11.23
C PRO A 55 34.73 -18.11 10.30
N LEU A 56 34.57 -19.05 9.36
CA LEU A 56 33.47 -18.98 8.39
C LEU A 56 32.15 -19.40 9.04
N TYR A 57 31.09 -18.65 8.73
CA TYR A 57 29.75 -18.95 9.22
C TYR A 57 29.06 -19.96 8.30
N LEU A 58 29.41 -21.25 8.44
CA LEU A 58 28.98 -22.33 7.54
C LEU A 58 27.85 -23.19 8.11
N HIS A 59 27.96 -23.68 9.35
CA HIS A 59 27.03 -24.68 9.88
C HIS A 59 26.56 -24.42 11.33
N PRO A 60 26.00 -23.23 11.64
CA PRO A 60 25.44 -22.97 12.96
C PRO A 60 24.37 -24.02 13.33
N PRO A 61 24.22 -24.37 14.62
CA PRO A 61 23.08 -25.16 15.08
C PRO A 61 21.75 -24.45 14.80
N ASN A 62 20.73 -25.22 14.45
CA ASN A 62 19.35 -24.75 14.36
C ASN A 62 18.68 -24.63 15.74
N GLU A 63 17.37 -24.35 15.77
CA GLU A 63 16.58 -24.20 16.99
C GLU A 63 16.52 -25.45 17.88
N LYS A 64 16.85 -26.63 17.36
CA LYS A 64 16.95 -27.89 18.13
C LYS A 64 18.40 -28.29 18.44
N GLY A 65 19.37 -27.41 18.18
CA GLY A 65 20.79 -27.66 18.44
C GLY A 65 21.48 -28.54 17.40
N VAL A 66 20.85 -28.83 16.27
CA VAL A 66 21.42 -29.67 15.20
C VAL A 66 22.20 -28.78 14.23
N PRO A 67 23.51 -29.04 13.99
CA PRO A 67 24.28 -28.31 12.99
C PRO A 67 23.67 -28.47 11.60
N LYS A 68 23.38 -27.35 10.93
CA LYS A 68 22.82 -27.31 9.57
C LYS A 68 23.61 -26.35 8.71
N PHE A 69 23.87 -26.71 7.46
CA PHE A 69 24.55 -25.82 6.52
C PHE A 69 23.67 -24.60 6.20
N VAL A 70 24.23 -23.38 6.25
CA VAL A 70 23.43 -22.15 6.08
C VAL A 70 22.66 -22.08 4.76
N CYS A 71 23.17 -22.68 3.69
CA CYS A 71 22.48 -22.76 2.40
C CYS A 71 21.21 -23.62 2.48
N THR A 72 21.22 -24.70 3.26
CA THR A 72 20.06 -25.61 3.39
C THR A 72 19.03 -25.08 4.39
N THR A 73 19.34 -24.01 5.12
CA THR A 73 18.37 -23.26 5.94
C THR A 73 17.49 -22.33 5.08
N ILE A 74 17.95 -21.92 3.89
CA ILE A 74 17.15 -21.14 2.95
C ILE A 74 16.12 -22.05 2.28
N ARG A 75 14.84 -21.68 2.37
CA ARG A 75 13.72 -22.43 1.79
C ARG A 75 13.00 -21.61 0.72
N PRO A 76 13.42 -21.69 -0.56
CA PRO A 76 12.74 -21.02 -1.65
C PRO A 76 11.23 -21.25 -1.63
N THR A 77 10.45 -20.20 -1.38
CA THR A 77 9.00 -20.30 -1.24
C THR A 77 8.29 -19.12 -1.89
N LEU A 78 7.41 -19.40 -2.85
CA LEU A 78 6.52 -18.39 -3.43
C LEU A 78 5.26 -18.24 -2.56
N LEU A 79 4.99 -17.02 -2.09
CA LEU A 79 3.78 -16.68 -1.35
C LEU A 79 2.55 -16.59 -2.30
N PRO A 80 1.31 -16.74 -1.79
CA PRO A 80 0.10 -16.60 -2.60
C PRO A 80 -0.29 -15.12 -2.87
N TYR A 81 0.46 -14.16 -2.33
CA TYR A 81 0.17 -12.73 -2.40
C TYR A 81 0.95 -12.06 -3.53
N ARG A 82 0.26 -11.65 -4.60
CA ARG A 82 0.89 -11.14 -5.83
C ARG A 82 1.63 -9.82 -5.65
N ASP A 83 1.14 -8.97 -4.76
CA ASP A 83 1.77 -7.70 -4.38
C ASP A 83 3.13 -7.92 -3.70
N LEU A 84 3.32 -9.05 -3.01
CA LEU A 84 4.59 -9.45 -2.41
C LEU A 84 5.57 -10.11 -3.41
N TYR A 85 5.26 -10.13 -4.71
CA TYR A 85 6.23 -10.57 -5.73
C TYR A 85 7.22 -9.47 -6.09
N ASP A 86 6.87 -8.21 -5.80
CA ASP A 86 7.81 -7.10 -5.85
C ASP A 86 8.77 -7.16 -4.65
N CYS A 87 10.06 -7.02 -4.91
CA CYS A 87 11.07 -7.18 -3.86
C CYS A 87 11.03 -6.06 -2.81
N HIS A 88 10.68 -4.83 -3.20
CA HIS A 88 10.57 -3.71 -2.26
C HIS A 88 9.31 -3.83 -1.40
N ALA A 89 8.18 -4.23 -1.99
CA ALA A 89 6.95 -4.51 -1.26
C ALA A 89 7.15 -5.64 -0.23
N LEU A 90 7.79 -6.74 -0.63
CA LEU A 90 8.11 -7.86 0.25
C LEU A 90 9.05 -7.46 1.39
N ALA A 91 10.12 -6.71 1.11
CA ALA A 91 11.06 -6.28 2.13
C ALA A 91 10.39 -5.36 3.17
N ARG A 92 9.58 -4.39 2.73
CA ARG A 92 8.80 -3.53 3.65
C ARG A 92 7.77 -4.32 4.45
N PHE A 93 7.11 -5.29 3.81
CA PHE A 93 6.15 -6.15 4.49
C PHE A 93 6.81 -6.98 5.61
N LEU A 94 7.96 -7.60 5.35
CA LEU A 94 8.68 -8.35 6.38
C LEU A 94 9.20 -7.47 7.51
N ALA A 95 9.70 -6.26 7.21
CA ALA A 95 10.11 -5.29 8.22
C ALA A 95 8.95 -4.89 9.16
N GLY A 96 7.71 -4.94 8.68
CA GLY A 96 6.52 -4.76 9.52
C GLY A 96 6.11 -6.04 10.27
N VAL A 97 6.14 -7.19 9.59
CA VAL A 97 5.60 -8.46 10.11
C VAL A 97 6.54 -9.15 11.11
N VAL A 98 7.83 -8.85 11.09
CA VAL A 98 8.85 -9.41 11.98
C VAL A 98 9.49 -8.30 12.80
N GLU A 99 9.43 -8.41 14.12
CA GLU A 99 10.09 -7.48 15.03
C GLU A 99 11.60 -7.74 15.03
N TYR A 100 12.37 -6.72 14.68
CA TYR A 100 13.83 -6.82 14.67
C TYR A 100 14.40 -6.75 16.08
N GLU A 101 15.32 -7.68 16.38
CA GLU A 101 16.11 -7.70 17.60
C GLU A 101 17.61 -7.59 17.26
N PRO A 102 18.39 -6.73 17.93
CA PRO A 102 19.84 -6.72 17.75
C PRO A 102 20.47 -8.07 18.12
N LEU A 103 21.63 -8.39 17.54
CA LEU A 103 22.41 -9.56 17.93
C LEU A 103 22.78 -9.53 19.41
N ALA A 104 22.66 -10.68 20.09
CA ALA A 104 23.05 -10.81 21.49
C ALA A 104 24.54 -10.48 21.73
N ASN A 105 25.40 -10.89 20.80
CA ASN A 105 26.76 -10.39 20.69
C ASN A 105 26.88 -9.59 19.39
N PRO A 106 27.14 -8.27 19.44
CA PRO A 106 27.14 -7.44 18.25
C PRO A 106 28.34 -7.71 17.32
N THR A 107 29.40 -8.36 17.78
CA THR A 107 30.67 -8.47 17.01
C THR A 107 30.82 -9.74 16.19
N ILE A 108 29.96 -10.73 16.40
CA ILE A 108 30.02 -12.05 15.74
C ILE A 108 28.64 -12.45 15.23
N PRO A 109 28.56 -13.29 14.17
CA PRO A 109 27.31 -13.92 13.75
C PRO A 109 26.62 -14.69 14.91
N PRO A 110 25.29 -14.89 14.85
CA PRO A 110 24.55 -15.53 15.92
C PRO A 110 24.95 -17.00 16.08
N VAL A 111 25.03 -17.46 17.33
CA VAL A 111 25.44 -18.85 17.65
C VAL A 111 24.45 -19.87 17.08
N CYS A 112 23.17 -19.51 17.00
CA CYS A 112 22.11 -20.34 16.44
C CYS A 112 21.45 -19.62 15.25
N LEU A 113 21.31 -20.32 14.13
CA LEU A 113 20.51 -19.87 12.99
C LEU A 113 19.24 -20.72 12.90
N PRO A 114 18.13 -20.28 13.50
CA PRO A 114 16.87 -20.99 13.43
C PRO A 114 16.31 -21.04 12.01
N SER A 115 15.37 -21.96 11.79
CA SER A 115 14.64 -22.04 10.53
C SER A 115 13.84 -20.74 10.24
N PRO A 116 13.66 -20.35 8.96
CA PRO A 116 12.72 -19.28 8.60
C PRO A 116 11.29 -19.53 9.09
N SER A 117 10.87 -20.79 9.27
CA SER A 117 9.61 -21.15 9.91
C SER A 117 9.54 -20.71 11.38
N PHE A 118 10.64 -20.83 12.14
CA PHE A 118 10.72 -20.35 13.51
C PHE A 118 10.63 -18.82 13.57
N THR A 119 11.33 -18.11 12.66
CA THR A 119 11.25 -16.64 12.56
C THR A 119 9.83 -16.17 12.28
N LEU A 120 9.09 -16.86 11.41
CA LEU A 120 7.67 -16.57 11.14
C LEU A 120 6.75 -16.89 12.33
N LYS A 121 6.99 -18.02 13.01
CA LYS A 121 6.20 -18.43 14.20
C LYS A 121 6.27 -17.38 15.30
N TRP A 122 7.48 -16.94 15.63
CA TRP A 122 7.71 -15.98 16.70
C TRP A 122 7.56 -14.52 16.26
N ARG A 123 7.57 -14.26 14.94
CA ARG A 123 7.52 -12.92 14.34
C ARG A 123 8.56 -11.97 14.95
N SER A 124 9.73 -12.52 15.28
CA SER A 124 10.85 -11.77 15.84
C SER A 124 12.17 -12.46 15.46
N GLY A 125 13.22 -11.68 15.20
CA GLY A 125 14.50 -12.23 14.77
C GLY A 125 15.60 -11.19 14.66
N ASP A 126 16.84 -11.66 14.65
CA ASP A 126 18.00 -10.83 14.36
C ASP A 126 18.24 -10.65 12.85
N SER A 127 19.27 -9.90 12.47
CA SER A 127 19.54 -9.60 11.06
C SER A 127 19.76 -10.84 10.21
N PHE A 128 20.32 -11.92 10.76
CA PHE A 128 20.54 -13.18 10.02
C PHE A 128 19.23 -13.95 9.85
N ASP A 129 18.38 -13.96 10.88
CA ASP A 129 17.06 -14.60 10.84
C ASP A 129 16.19 -13.96 9.75
N VAL A 130 16.11 -12.62 9.75
CA VAL A 130 15.25 -11.88 8.82
C VAL A 130 15.84 -11.88 7.40
N ALA A 131 17.17 -11.81 7.23
CA ALA A 131 17.81 -11.93 5.92
C ALA A 131 17.58 -13.32 5.29
N THR A 132 17.70 -14.39 6.09
CA THR A 132 17.45 -15.77 5.61
C THR A 132 15.99 -15.98 5.21
N LEU A 133 15.05 -15.42 5.98
CA LEU A 133 13.63 -15.42 5.65
C LEU A 133 13.34 -14.63 4.37
N LEU A 134 13.88 -13.42 4.25
CA LEU A 134 13.70 -12.58 3.07
C LEU A 134 14.28 -13.24 1.81
N ALA A 135 15.50 -13.77 1.87
CA ALA A 135 16.11 -14.50 0.76
C ALA A 135 15.28 -15.72 0.35
N SER A 136 14.73 -16.48 1.31
CA SER A 136 13.84 -17.62 1.06
C SER A 136 12.62 -17.22 0.22
N PHE A 137 11.99 -16.08 0.50
CA PHE A 137 10.85 -15.59 -0.29
C PHE A 137 11.26 -14.99 -1.63
N LEU A 138 12.35 -14.23 -1.68
CA LEU A 138 12.83 -13.60 -2.92
C LEU A 138 13.27 -14.65 -3.96
N ILE A 139 14.01 -15.68 -3.54
CA ILE A 139 14.39 -16.79 -4.43
C ILE A 139 13.13 -17.54 -4.90
N GLY A 140 12.16 -17.75 -4.00
CA GLY A 140 10.86 -18.33 -4.37
C GLY A 140 10.07 -17.50 -5.39
N ALA A 141 10.21 -16.16 -5.34
CA ALA A 141 9.66 -15.23 -6.33
C ALA A 141 10.52 -15.10 -7.62
N GLY A 142 11.64 -15.82 -7.71
CA GLY A 142 12.49 -15.90 -8.89
C GLY A 142 13.62 -14.87 -8.95
N TYR A 143 13.89 -14.12 -7.87
CA TYR A 143 15.04 -13.21 -7.83
C TYR A 143 16.35 -13.98 -7.62
N ASP A 144 17.45 -13.45 -8.17
CA ASP A 144 18.80 -13.92 -7.87
C ASP A 144 19.29 -13.27 -6.56
N ALA A 145 18.86 -13.84 -5.43
CA ALA A 145 19.03 -13.26 -4.10
C ALA A 145 20.01 -14.07 -3.22
N TYR A 146 20.80 -13.36 -2.42
CA TYR A 146 21.83 -13.93 -1.54
C TYR A 146 21.74 -13.28 -0.16
N VAL A 147 21.89 -14.08 0.89
CA VAL A 147 22.17 -13.55 2.22
C VAL A 147 23.64 -13.12 2.24
N VAL A 148 23.89 -11.92 2.75
CA VAL A 148 25.22 -11.34 2.88
C VAL A 148 25.55 -11.28 4.37
N ASN A 149 26.72 -11.79 4.75
CA ASN A 149 27.29 -11.63 6.08
C ASN A 149 28.44 -10.63 6.02
N GLY A 150 28.41 -9.63 6.89
CA GLY A 150 29.41 -8.59 6.89
C GLY A 150 29.30 -7.65 8.07
N ILE A 151 29.76 -6.42 7.88
CA ILE A 151 29.85 -5.40 8.93
C ILE A 151 29.02 -4.16 8.58
N ALA A 152 28.22 -3.70 9.55
CA ALA A 152 27.33 -2.55 9.42
C ALA A 152 27.49 -1.54 10.57
N PRO A 153 27.09 -0.27 10.37
CA PRO A 153 27.18 0.77 11.40
C PRO A 153 26.17 0.55 12.53
N ARG A 154 26.47 1.12 13.71
CA ARG A 154 25.67 0.97 14.94
C ARG A 154 24.19 1.28 14.75
N TRP A 155 23.87 2.38 14.09
CA TRP A 155 22.49 2.83 13.92
C TRP A 155 21.67 1.81 13.12
N LEU A 156 22.28 1.09 12.18
CA LEU A 156 21.61 0.05 11.41
C LEU A 156 21.44 -1.22 12.25
N CYS A 157 22.51 -1.69 12.91
CA CYS A 157 22.46 -2.89 13.75
C CYS A 157 21.51 -2.76 14.95
N LEU A 158 21.26 -1.54 15.43
CA LEU A 158 20.32 -1.26 16.52
C LEU A 158 18.94 -0.76 16.05
N LEU A 159 18.71 -0.69 14.73
CA LEU A 159 17.50 -0.13 14.12
C LEU A 159 17.17 1.30 14.61
N ASP A 160 18.20 2.10 14.90
CA ASP A 160 18.06 3.50 15.27
C ASP A 160 18.00 4.39 14.03
N GLN A 161 16.77 4.77 13.66
CA GLN A 161 16.53 5.64 12.51
C GLN A 161 16.41 7.12 12.89
N SER A 162 16.60 7.49 14.17
CA SER A 162 16.33 8.85 14.69
C SER A 162 17.15 9.96 14.04
N LYS A 163 18.32 9.63 13.48
CA LYS A 163 19.18 10.56 12.73
C LYS A 163 19.04 10.43 11.21
N ALA A 164 18.31 9.43 10.72
CA ALA A 164 18.11 9.24 9.29
C ALA A 164 17.15 10.30 8.73
N PRO A 165 17.34 10.73 7.47
CA PRO A 165 16.38 11.60 6.81
C PRO A 165 15.02 10.90 6.70
N LEU A 166 13.95 11.70 6.74
CA LEU A 166 12.58 11.23 6.49
C LEU A 166 12.49 10.67 5.06
N PRO A 167 12.17 9.38 4.87
CA PRO A 167 11.94 8.83 3.54
C PRO A 167 10.62 9.33 2.95
N VAL A 168 10.52 9.31 1.62
CA VAL A 168 9.22 9.44 0.94
C VAL A 168 8.42 8.17 1.19
N LEU A 169 7.20 8.31 1.68
CA LEU A 169 6.36 7.14 1.96
C LEU A 169 5.73 6.60 0.67
N PRO A 170 5.46 5.29 0.55
CA PRO A 170 4.79 4.71 -0.62
C PRO A 170 3.47 5.41 -0.96
N VAL A 171 2.68 5.78 0.06
CA VAL A 171 1.43 6.53 -0.13
C VAL A 171 1.67 7.92 -0.74
N GLU A 172 2.76 8.60 -0.41
CA GLU A 172 3.11 9.90 -1.00
C GLU A 172 3.46 9.75 -2.49
N GLU A 173 4.18 8.68 -2.86
CA GLU A 173 4.48 8.39 -4.26
C GLU A 173 3.23 8.02 -5.06
N GLU A 174 2.33 7.22 -4.48
CA GLU A 174 1.05 6.84 -5.12
C GLU A 174 0.20 8.07 -5.42
N LEU A 175 0.07 8.98 -4.44
CA LEU A 175 -0.65 10.24 -4.61
C LEU A 175 -0.02 11.14 -5.67
N LYS A 176 1.32 11.23 -5.69
CA LYS A 176 2.03 12.00 -6.72
C LYS A 176 1.77 11.43 -8.12
N LYS A 177 1.86 10.12 -8.30
CA LYS A 177 1.56 9.44 -9.58
C LYS A 177 0.10 9.61 -9.99
N ALA A 178 -0.83 9.53 -9.04
CA ALA A 178 -2.25 9.75 -9.31
C ALA A 178 -2.50 11.19 -9.81
N HIS A 179 -1.88 12.17 -9.15
CA HIS A 179 -1.97 13.57 -9.55
C HIS A 179 -1.40 13.83 -10.95
N GLU A 180 -0.23 13.26 -11.26
CA GLU A 180 0.40 13.36 -12.59
C GLU A 180 -0.50 12.77 -13.70
N ARG A 181 -1.15 11.64 -13.43
CA ARG A 181 -2.13 11.03 -14.37
C ARG A 181 -3.35 11.92 -14.58
N GLU A 182 -3.89 12.52 -13.52
CA GLU A 182 -4.99 13.47 -13.64
C GLU A 182 -4.61 14.65 -14.54
N MET A 183 -3.42 15.24 -14.34
CA MET A 183 -2.95 16.36 -15.16
C MET A 183 -2.76 16.00 -16.63
N MET A 184 -2.39 14.75 -16.94
CA MET A 184 -2.27 14.26 -18.32
C MET A 184 -3.62 13.95 -19.00
N SER A 185 -4.66 13.70 -18.21
CA SER A 185 -5.98 13.27 -18.71
C SER A 185 -6.92 14.41 -19.13
N ASP A 186 -6.58 15.66 -18.82
CA ASP A 186 -7.39 16.84 -19.16
C ASP A 186 -7.20 17.24 -20.64
N PRO A 187 -8.21 17.03 -21.53
CA PRO A 187 -8.09 17.33 -22.96
C PRO A 187 -8.05 18.85 -23.24
N SER A 188 -8.41 19.68 -22.27
CA SER A 188 -8.51 21.14 -22.43
C SER A 188 -7.15 21.86 -22.48
N LYS A 189 -6.04 21.12 -22.24
CA LYS A 189 -4.66 21.62 -22.36
C LYS A 189 -3.83 20.90 -23.43
N GLY A 190 -4.47 20.35 -24.46
CA GLY A 190 -3.78 19.92 -25.68
C GLY A 190 -3.22 21.11 -26.47
N PRO A 191 -2.05 20.98 -27.13
CA PRO A 191 -1.49 22.08 -27.93
C PRO A 191 -2.42 22.39 -29.10
N ALA A 192 -2.95 23.62 -29.12
CA ALA A 192 -3.81 24.10 -30.19
C ALA A 192 -3.07 24.13 -31.54
N GLY A 193 -3.54 23.28 -32.46
CA GLY A 193 -3.64 23.56 -33.90
C GLY A 193 -2.34 23.70 -34.71
N ALA A 194 -1.84 22.59 -35.24
CA ALA A 194 -1.07 22.60 -36.48
C ALA A 194 -1.96 22.08 -37.62
N SER A 195 -2.71 22.98 -38.27
CA SER A 195 -3.25 22.69 -39.60
C SER A 195 -2.18 23.01 -40.63
N ASP A 196 -1.86 22.02 -41.46
CA ASP A 196 -1.00 22.17 -42.63
C ASP A 196 -1.48 23.32 -43.54
N ASN A 197 -0.61 24.30 -43.76
CA ASN A 197 -0.68 25.12 -44.96
C ASN A 197 0.74 25.56 -45.38
N LYS A 198 1.20 25.00 -46.50
CA LYS A 198 2.45 25.37 -47.18
C LYS A 198 2.24 26.71 -47.90
N GLY A 199 3.11 27.70 -47.65
CA GLY A 199 3.27 28.83 -48.57
C GLY A 199 3.82 30.11 -47.96
N SER A 200 5.06 30.43 -48.37
CA SER A 200 5.72 31.74 -48.33
C SER A 200 6.35 32.24 -47.02
N SER A 201 7.42 32.99 -47.24
CA SER A 201 8.59 33.21 -46.41
C SER A 201 8.60 34.58 -45.73
N GLU A 202 8.69 34.62 -44.40
CA GLU A 202 9.23 35.74 -43.60
C GLU A 202 9.51 35.24 -42.16
N PRO A 203 10.44 35.87 -41.42
CA PRO A 203 11.19 35.22 -40.34
C PRO A 203 10.32 34.96 -39.10
N LYS A 204 10.25 33.69 -38.67
CA LYS A 204 9.58 33.29 -37.43
C LYS A 204 10.36 33.84 -36.22
N LEU A 205 9.74 34.76 -35.48
CA LEU A 205 10.06 34.98 -34.07
C LEU A 205 9.82 33.66 -33.32
N VAL A 206 10.88 33.11 -32.73
CA VAL A 206 10.81 31.88 -31.93
C VAL A 206 9.99 32.17 -30.66
N SER A 207 8.74 31.72 -30.66
CA SER A 207 7.90 31.68 -29.47
C SER A 207 8.50 30.66 -28.48
N ARG A 208 9.06 31.16 -27.37
CA ARG A 208 9.55 30.39 -26.23
C ARG A 208 8.39 29.81 -25.41
N THR A 209 7.66 28.84 -25.95
CA THR A 209 6.65 28.09 -25.20
C THR A 209 7.12 26.68 -24.85
N THR A 210 8.20 26.62 -24.06
CA THR A 210 8.36 25.61 -23.00
C THR A 210 8.39 26.39 -21.69
N PHE A 211 7.23 26.86 -21.28
CA PHE A 211 7.07 27.50 -19.97
C PHE A 211 6.47 26.44 -19.06
N THR A 212 7.31 25.51 -18.59
CA THR A 212 7.17 25.02 -17.22
C THR A 212 6.97 26.25 -16.36
N SER A 213 5.83 26.35 -15.69
CA SER A 213 5.55 27.53 -14.86
C SER A 213 6.73 27.74 -13.94
N LYS A 214 7.37 28.92 -13.99
CA LYS A 214 8.43 29.29 -13.04
C LYS A 214 8.03 29.06 -11.58
N TYR A 215 6.74 28.92 -11.29
CA TYR A 215 6.22 28.50 -9.99
C TYR A 215 6.47 27.01 -9.69
N LEU A 216 6.21 26.11 -10.63
CA LEU A 216 6.46 24.66 -10.50
C LEU A 216 7.96 24.36 -10.46
N GLU A 217 8.74 24.98 -11.35
CA GLU A 217 10.21 24.90 -11.31
C GLU A 217 10.76 25.46 -10.00
N ARG A 218 10.16 26.53 -9.46
CA ARG A 218 10.54 27.11 -8.16
C ARG A 218 10.04 26.27 -6.99
N GLN A 219 8.95 25.52 -7.13
CA GLN A 219 8.50 24.55 -6.13
C GLN A 219 9.41 23.33 -6.10
N GLU A 220 9.75 22.76 -7.26
CA GLU A 220 10.72 21.66 -7.35
C GLU A 220 12.12 22.11 -6.94
N GLN A 221 12.57 23.29 -7.35
CA GLN A 221 13.84 23.85 -6.87
C GLN A 221 13.78 24.17 -5.39
N ALA A 222 12.68 24.70 -4.85
CA ALA A 222 12.56 24.93 -3.41
C ALA A 222 12.49 23.62 -2.63
N GLU A 223 11.88 22.57 -3.17
CA GLU A 223 11.85 21.24 -2.58
C GLU A 223 13.23 20.60 -2.64
N LYS A 224 13.93 20.68 -3.78
CA LYS A 224 15.29 20.17 -3.98
C LYS A 224 16.31 20.96 -3.16
N GLU A 225 16.18 22.29 -3.08
CA GLU A 225 16.96 23.14 -2.19
C GLU A 225 16.59 22.91 -0.73
N ARG A 226 15.34 22.61 -0.37
CA ARG A 226 14.94 22.24 1.01
C ARG A 226 15.53 20.88 1.38
N LEU A 227 15.54 19.92 0.45
CA LEU A 227 16.16 18.61 0.61
C LEU A 227 17.67 18.73 0.71
N GLU A 228 18.28 19.58 -0.12
CA GLU A 228 19.72 19.86 -0.10
C GLU A 228 20.13 20.72 1.09
N LYS A 229 19.30 21.68 1.54
CA LYS A 229 19.48 22.38 2.83
C LYS A 229 19.31 21.43 3.99
N ALA A 230 18.33 20.54 3.98
CA ALA A 230 18.20 19.51 5.01
C ALA A 230 19.46 18.63 5.03
N ARG A 231 19.99 18.27 3.86
CA ARG A 231 21.25 17.52 3.70
C ARG A 231 22.49 18.31 4.12
N ARG A 232 22.55 19.63 3.90
CA ARG A 232 23.67 20.52 4.32
C ARG A 232 23.57 20.94 5.78
N VAL A 233 22.36 21.06 6.34
CA VAL A 233 22.13 21.22 7.78
C VAL A 233 22.54 19.95 8.52
N LEU A 234 22.38 18.78 7.89
CA LEU A 234 22.98 17.51 8.32
C LEU A 234 24.53 17.53 8.34
N ASP A 235 25.16 18.43 7.59
CA ASP A 235 26.63 18.49 7.40
C ASP A 235 27.29 19.62 8.23
N PHE A 236 26.53 20.67 8.61
CA PHE A 236 27.05 21.87 9.30
C PHE A 236 26.34 22.22 10.63
N GLY A 237 25.34 21.44 11.04
CA GLY A 237 24.46 21.77 12.17
C GLY A 237 24.60 20.89 13.42
N TYR A 238 25.65 20.07 13.53
CA TYR A 238 25.95 19.36 14.77
C TYR A 238 27.03 20.14 15.51
N GLY A 239 26.61 20.83 16.59
CA GLY A 239 27.55 21.08 17.66
C GLY A 239 28.10 19.74 18.11
N ASP A 240 29.42 19.69 18.30
CA ASP A 240 30.10 18.76 19.20
C ASP A 240 29.24 18.61 20.46
N ASN A 241 28.42 17.57 20.51
CA ASN A 241 28.29 16.85 21.75
C ASN A 241 29.32 15.74 21.63
N ASP A 242 30.43 15.93 22.34
CA ASP A 242 31.52 15.00 22.64
C ASP A 242 31.06 13.67 23.31
N ASP A 243 29.89 13.13 22.97
CA ASP A 243 29.34 11.94 23.61
C ASP A 243 29.22 10.76 22.63
N ASP A 244 30.16 9.83 22.82
CA ASP A 244 30.30 8.45 22.31
C ASP A 244 31.16 8.25 21.05
N GLU A 245 32.49 8.29 21.20
CA GLU A 245 33.35 7.41 20.37
C GLU A 245 32.80 5.98 20.48
N ASP A 246 32.28 5.42 19.39
CA ASP A 246 31.71 4.08 19.38
C ASP A 246 32.82 3.02 19.44
N PRO A 247 33.00 2.28 20.54
CA PRO A 247 34.13 1.34 20.69
C PRO A 247 34.08 0.16 19.69
N LEU A 248 32.90 -0.07 19.12
CA LEU A 248 32.59 -1.14 18.17
C LEU A 248 32.39 -0.63 16.73
N GLU A 249 32.78 0.61 16.44
CA GLU A 249 32.77 1.15 15.07
C GLU A 249 33.53 0.20 14.13
N GLY A 250 32.91 -0.15 13.00
CA GLY A 250 33.48 -1.08 12.02
C GLY A 250 33.68 -2.52 12.52
N LYS A 251 33.07 -2.93 13.65
CA LYS A 251 33.21 -4.31 14.19
C LYS A 251 31.91 -5.09 14.27
N ARG A 252 30.76 -4.44 14.07
CA ARG A 252 29.45 -5.08 14.29
C ARG A 252 29.06 -6.00 13.14
N ALA A 253 28.84 -7.27 13.45
CA ALA A 253 28.32 -8.24 12.51
C ALA A 253 26.86 -7.90 12.17
N HIS A 254 26.51 -8.04 10.89
CA HIS A 254 25.15 -7.82 10.40
C HIS A 254 24.91 -8.65 9.15
N ALA A 255 23.66 -8.99 8.89
CA ALA A 255 23.26 -9.66 7.67
C ALA A 255 22.19 -8.87 6.91
N TRP A 256 22.32 -8.86 5.59
CA TRP A 256 21.38 -8.21 4.66
C TRP A 256 21.23 -9.07 3.41
N VAL A 257 20.44 -8.62 2.43
CA VAL A 257 20.24 -9.37 1.19
C VAL A 257 20.82 -8.62 0.00
N LEU A 258 21.59 -9.31 -0.84
CA LEU A 258 22.01 -8.85 -2.16
C LEU A 258 21.04 -9.37 -3.22
N ILE A 259 20.61 -8.49 -4.12
CA ILE A 259 19.92 -8.86 -5.35
C ILE A 259 20.86 -8.61 -6.53
N ARG A 260 21.14 -9.66 -7.31
CA ARG A 260 21.93 -9.56 -8.54
C ARG A 260 21.04 -9.21 -9.73
N ALA A 261 21.67 -8.60 -10.73
CA ALA A 261 21.04 -8.15 -11.96
C ALA A 261 20.77 -9.34 -12.89
N GLY A 262 19.77 -9.22 -13.76
CA GLY A 262 19.42 -10.19 -14.79
C GLY A 262 18.07 -10.88 -14.58
N LYS A 263 17.85 -11.56 -13.45
CA LYS A 263 16.54 -12.18 -13.16
C LYS A 263 15.51 -11.12 -12.75
N ARG A 264 14.23 -11.35 -13.06
CA ARG A 264 13.09 -10.47 -12.69
C ARG A 264 13.25 -9.01 -13.14
N GLU A 265 13.87 -8.78 -14.31
CA GLU A 265 14.08 -7.45 -14.91
C GLU A 265 14.91 -6.49 -14.03
N VAL A 266 15.71 -7.03 -13.10
CA VAL A 266 16.63 -6.23 -12.29
C VAL A 266 17.79 -5.76 -13.15
N SER A 267 17.94 -4.44 -13.32
CA SER A 267 18.95 -3.83 -14.17
C SER A 267 20.35 -3.80 -13.55
N GLU A 268 20.43 -3.56 -12.24
CA GLU A 268 21.68 -3.37 -11.50
C GLU A 268 21.65 -4.12 -10.17
N HIS A 269 22.83 -4.43 -9.63
CA HIS A 269 22.93 -5.03 -8.30
C HIS A 269 22.56 -4.02 -7.23
N PHE A 270 21.83 -4.46 -6.21
CA PHE A 270 21.48 -3.62 -5.07
C PHE A 270 21.31 -4.45 -3.79
N TYR A 271 21.35 -3.77 -2.64
CA TYR A 271 21.13 -4.39 -1.34
C TYR A 271 19.73 -4.07 -0.81
N LEU A 272 19.15 -5.01 -0.09
CA LEU A 272 17.94 -4.86 0.70
C LEU A 272 18.28 -5.05 2.18
N GLU A 273 17.93 -4.07 3.00
CA GLU A 273 17.99 -4.16 4.45
C GLU A 273 16.70 -4.79 4.98
N PRO A 274 16.74 -6.02 5.51
CA PRO A 274 15.53 -6.74 5.91
C PRO A 274 14.80 -6.09 7.09
N SER A 275 15.53 -5.45 8.01
CA SER A 275 14.97 -4.84 9.23
C SER A 275 14.19 -3.54 8.97
N THR A 276 14.46 -2.86 7.85
CA THR A 276 13.82 -1.58 7.50
C THR A 276 13.03 -1.64 6.20
N GLY A 277 13.24 -2.68 5.38
CA GLY A 277 12.68 -2.77 4.03
C GLY A 277 13.29 -1.78 3.03
N ARG A 278 14.40 -1.13 3.38
CA ARG A 278 15.09 -0.15 2.52
C ARG A 278 15.98 -0.83 1.50
N SER A 279 16.03 -0.26 0.30
CA SER A 279 16.99 -0.64 -0.74
C SER A 279 18.13 0.36 -0.81
N TYR A 280 19.35 -0.13 -1.01
CA TYR A 280 20.54 0.67 -1.22
C TYR A 280 21.21 0.28 -2.54
N SER A 281 21.63 1.27 -3.33
CA SER A 281 22.58 1.04 -4.42
C SER A 281 23.90 0.52 -3.82
N LEU A 282 24.75 -0.13 -4.63
CA LEU A 282 26.07 -0.52 -4.16
C LEU A 282 26.89 0.70 -3.68
N GLN A 283 26.73 1.85 -4.34
CA GLN A 283 27.49 3.08 -4.06
C GLN A 283 27.06 3.78 -2.78
N ASP A 284 25.76 3.83 -2.51
CA ASP A 284 25.16 4.60 -1.40
C ASP A 284 24.72 3.69 -0.24
N SER A 285 25.37 2.52 -0.10
CA SER A 285 25.06 1.58 0.97
C SER A 285 25.83 1.89 2.27
N PRO A 286 25.21 1.66 3.43
CA PRO A 286 25.84 1.93 4.73
C PRO A 286 26.83 0.83 5.16
N TYR A 287 26.91 -0.28 4.42
CA TYR A 287 27.71 -1.44 4.80
C TYR A 287 29.21 -1.21 4.58
N THR A 288 30.04 -1.78 5.46
CA THR A 288 31.48 -1.48 5.50
C THR A 288 32.35 -2.62 5.01
N THR A 289 31.95 -3.87 5.22
CA THR A 289 32.71 -5.07 4.80
C THR A 289 31.75 -6.21 4.48
N ILE A 290 32.09 -7.02 3.47
CA ILE A 290 31.41 -8.29 3.16
C ILE A 290 32.40 -9.42 3.42
N GLU A 291 32.03 -10.35 4.30
CA GLU A 291 32.83 -11.54 4.60
C GLU A 291 32.45 -12.71 3.68
N SER A 292 31.15 -12.91 3.50
CA SER A 292 30.62 -13.99 2.66
C SER A 292 29.20 -13.71 2.17
N VAL A 293 28.81 -14.41 1.11
CA VAL A 293 27.44 -14.44 0.59
C VAL A 293 27.01 -15.88 0.36
N TRP A 294 25.74 -16.18 0.54
CA TRP A 294 25.20 -17.51 0.23
C TRP A 294 23.75 -17.45 -0.23
N ASN A 295 23.36 -18.46 -0.99
CA ASN A 295 21.98 -18.72 -1.36
C ASN A 295 21.69 -20.22 -1.15
N HIS A 296 20.56 -20.70 -1.66
CA HIS A 296 20.19 -22.12 -1.60
C HIS A 296 21.08 -23.07 -2.44
N GLU A 297 21.99 -22.55 -3.27
CA GLU A 297 22.81 -23.32 -4.22
C GLU A 297 24.30 -23.35 -3.86
N ASN A 298 24.82 -22.37 -3.12
CA ASN A 298 26.22 -22.37 -2.68
C ASN A 298 26.50 -21.33 -1.59
N TYR A 299 27.74 -21.40 -1.09
CA TYR A 299 28.36 -20.43 -0.19
C TYR A 299 29.64 -19.91 -0.82
N TRP A 300 29.81 -18.58 -0.81
CA TRP A 300 30.96 -17.88 -1.35
C TRP A 300 31.61 -17.00 -0.29
N VAL A 301 32.92 -17.17 -0.10
CA VAL A 301 33.77 -16.33 0.74
C VAL A 301 34.33 -15.20 -0.10
N ASN A 302 34.16 -13.97 0.35
CA ASN A 302 34.74 -12.81 -0.33
C ASN A 302 36.27 -12.80 -0.09
N MET A 303 37.04 -12.82 -1.17
CA MET A 303 38.51 -12.74 -1.14
C MET A 303 39.03 -11.34 -1.47
N GLN A 304 38.14 -10.45 -1.93
CA GLN A 304 38.47 -9.09 -2.35
C GLN A 304 38.76 -8.20 -1.13
N GLN A 305 39.84 -7.41 -1.20
CA GLN A 305 40.29 -6.50 -0.13
C GLN A 305 39.84 -5.04 -0.35
N GLN A 306 38.70 -4.84 -1.00
CA GLN A 306 38.19 -3.52 -1.39
C GLN A 306 36.93 -3.12 -0.61
N PRO A 307 36.62 -1.82 -0.55
CA PRO A 307 35.37 -1.34 0.07
C PRO A 307 34.13 -1.96 -0.59
N VAL A 308 33.06 -2.17 0.18
CA VAL A 308 31.81 -2.81 -0.27
C VAL A 308 31.24 -2.21 -1.56
N ARG A 309 31.31 -0.88 -1.71
CA ARG A 309 30.85 -0.17 -2.91
C ARG A 309 31.58 -0.51 -4.21
N LEU A 310 32.77 -1.12 -4.12
CA LEU A 310 33.57 -1.54 -5.27
C LEU A 310 33.53 -3.06 -5.48
N THR A 311 32.96 -3.83 -4.56
CA THR A 311 32.89 -5.29 -4.62
C THR A 311 32.25 -5.76 -5.92
N LEU A 312 32.96 -6.63 -6.64
CA LEU A 312 32.47 -7.25 -7.86
C LEU A 312 31.70 -8.53 -7.52
N PHE A 313 30.55 -8.73 -8.15
CA PHE A 313 29.65 -9.88 -7.92
C PHE A 313 29.65 -10.88 -9.08
N ASP A 314 30.82 -11.07 -9.70
CA ASP A 314 31.06 -12.24 -10.54
C ASP A 314 31.48 -13.42 -9.66
N LEU A 315 30.49 -14.16 -9.18
CA LEU A 315 30.68 -15.31 -8.30
C LEU A 315 31.35 -16.52 -8.97
N SER A 316 31.64 -16.43 -10.28
CA SER A 316 32.40 -17.45 -11.02
C SER A 316 33.90 -17.15 -11.06
N ASN A 317 34.34 -15.97 -10.61
CA ASN A 317 35.75 -15.62 -10.57
C ASN A 317 36.41 -16.14 -9.27
N PRO A 318 37.27 -17.18 -9.34
CA PRO A 318 37.89 -17.78 -8.15
C PRO A 318 38.92 -16.86 -7.47
N THR A 319 39.40 -15.79 -8.13
CA THR A 319 40.28 -14.82 -7.46
C THR A 319 39.52 -13.94 -6.48
N ASP A 320 38.24 -13.69 -6.77
CA ASP A 320 37.40 -12.74 -6.06
C ASP A 320 36.51 -13.45 -5.03
N TRP A 321 36.07 -14.67 -5.36
CA TRP A 321 35.16 -15.48 -4.56
C TRP A 321 35.64 -16.93 -4.47
N GLU A 322 35.99 -17.36 -3.27
CA GLU A 322 36.23 -18.77 -2.97
C GLU A 322 34.88 -19.44 -2.66
N TYR A 323 34.55 -20.55 -3.32
CA TYR A 323 33.26 -21.20 -3.16
C TYR A 323 33.39 -22.63 -2.62
N VAL A 324 32.35 -23.10 -1.92
CA VAL A 324 32.36 -24.42 -1.27
C VAL A 324 32.12 -25.54 -2.30
N PHE A 325 31.13 -25.37 -3.18
CA PHE A 325 30.77 -26.36 -4.20
C PHE A 325 31.09 -25.86 -5.61
N LEU A 326 31.53 -26.74 -6.51
CA LEU A 326 31.71 -26.39 -7.92
C LEU A 326 30.37 -25.92 -8.53
N SER A 327 30.41 -24.88 -9.36
CA SER A 327 29.23 -24.46 -10.10
C SER A 327 28.78 -25.54 -11.09
N ALA A 328 27.51 -25.54 -11.51
CA ALA A 328 27.02 -26.51 -12.49
C ALA A 328 27.79 -26.45 -13.83
N ALA A 329 28.31 -25.28 -14.21
CA ALA A 329 29.12 -25.08 -15.41
C ALA A 329 30.53 -25.67 -15.26
N GLU A 330 31.14 -25.54 -14.08
CA GLU A 330 32.44 -26.15 -13.76
C GLU A 330 32.31 -27.65 -13.58
N ARG A 331 31.20 -28.14 -13.02
CA ARG A 331 30.88 -29.57 -12.99
C ARG A 331 30.82 -30.15 -14.40
N LYS A 332 30.17 -29.43 -15.33
CA LYS A 332 30.09 -29.85 -16.73
C LYS A 332 31.45 -29.80 -17.43
N SER A 333 32.24 -28.76 -17.19
CA SER A 333 33.58 -28.59 -17.75
C SER A 333 34.58 -29.61 -17.17
N ALA A 334 34.48 -29.95 -15.88
CA ALA A 334 35.27 -30.99 -15.24
C ALA A 334 34.91 -32.38 -15.78
N LYS A 335 33.61 -32.66 -15.98
CA LYS A 335 33.14 -33.88 -16.65
C LYS A 335 33.62 -33.98 -18.10
N GLU A 336 33.67 -32.87 -18.83
CA GLU A 336 34.18 -32.82 -20.22
C GLU A 336 35.72 -32.93 -20.29
N ALA A 337 36.44 -32.41 -19.30
CA ALA A 337 37.90 -32.52 -19.20
C ALA A 337 38.37 -33.95 -18.84
N ASP A 338 37.63 -34.64 -17.97
CA ASP A 338 37.95 -36.01 -17.54
C ASP A 338 37.75 -37.05 -18.67
N GLN A 339 36.80 -36.80 -19.59
CA GLN A 339 36.60 -37.63 -20.79
C GLN A 339 37.65 -37.39 -21.90
N GLY A 340 38.44 -36.32 -21.81
CA GLY A 340 39.35 -35.87 -22.88
C GLY A 340 40.86 -36.07 -22.63
N ALA A 341 41.30 -36.35 -21.40
CA ALA A 341 42.73 -36.31 -21.05
C ALA A 341 43.29 -37.68 -20.63
N LYS A 342 43.72 -38.49 -21.60
CA LYS A 342 44.84 -39.42 -21.35
C LYS A 342 46.14 -38.63 -21.24
N GLY A 343 46.38 -38.10 -20.04
CA GLY A 343 47.67 -37.55 -19.62
C GLY A 343 47.68 -36.03 -19.53
N GLY A 344 47.66 -35.51 -18.30
CA GLY A 344 48.07 -34.13 -18.02
C GLY A 344 47.48 -33.52 -16.76
N VAL A 345 48.29 -33.52 -15.70
CA VAL A 345 48.25 -32.75 -14.43
C VAL A 345 47.14 -33.03 -13.42
N ASP A 346 47.62 -33.35 -12.23
CA ASP A 346 46.95 -33.96 -11.08
C ASP A 346 46.21 -32.90 -10.23
N LEU A 347 44.89 -32.90 -10.34
CA LEU A 347 43.96 -32.33 -9.34
C LEU A 347 43.28 -33.44 -8.52
N SER A 348 43.77 -34.69 -8.64
CA SER A 348 43.17 -35.88 -8.01
C SER A 348 43.68 -36.14 -6.59
N ASP A 349 44.69 -35.38 -6.13
CA ASP A 349 45.34 -35.60 -4.83
C ASP A 349 44.45 -35.23 -3.63
N ASP A 350 43.55 -34.24 -3.78
CA ASP A 350 42.67 -33.83 -2.67
C ASP A 350 41.47 -34.77 -2.44
N LEU A 351 41.06 -35.55 -3.46
CA LEU A 351 39.95 -36.50 -3.33
C LEU A 351 40.40 -37.92 -2.93
N LYS A 352 41.65 -38.29 -3.21
CA LYS A 352 42.22 -39.61 -2.88
C LYS A 352 42.58 -39.80 -1.40
N MET A 353 42.66 -38.71 -0.62
CA MET A 353 42.99 -38.77 0.82
C MET A 353 41.85 -39.28 1.71
N LEU A 354 40.67 -39.63 1.16
CA LEU A 354 39.50 -40.09 1.92
C LEU A 354 39.09 -41.54 1.68
N SER A 355 39.75 -42.28 0.77
CA SER A 355 39.58 -43.74 0.70
C SER A 355 40.47 -44.40 1.76
N THR A 356 40.03 -44.41 3.01
CA THR A 356 40.56 -45.32 4.02
C THR A 356 40.51 -46.75 3.49
N GLU A 357 41.67 -47.40 3.42
CA GLU A 357 41.81 -48.83 3.18
C GLU A 357 40.89 -49.61 4.13
N ASN A 358 39.83 -50.21 3.59
CA ASN A 358 39.19 -51.33 4.24
C ASN A 358 38.83 -52.37 3.18
N ASP A 359 39.71 -53.37 3.11
CA ASP A 359 39.55 -54.60 2.36
C ASP A 359 38.21 -55.26 2.74
N ASN A 360 37.30 -55.40 1.77
CA ASN A 360 36.47 -56.60 1.69
C ASN A 360 35.87 -56.76 0.29
N GLN A 361 36.23 -57.88 -0.31
CA GLN A 361 35.72 -58.43 -1.55
C GLN A 361 34.19 -58.50 -1.55
N HIS A 362 33.54 -57.93 -2.57
CA HIS A 362 32.55 -58.61 -3.40
C HIS A 362 32.27 -57.75 -4.65
N GLY A 363 32.60 -58.30 -5.82
CA GLY A 363 32.36 -57.63 -7.10
C GLY A 363 30.91 -57.78 -7.53
N VAL A 364 30.30 -56.66 -7.90
CA VAL A 364 29.19 -56.57 -8.87
C VAL A 364 29.30 -55.20 -9.58
N ASP A 365 29.36 -55.25 -10.91
CA ASP A 365 29.19 -54.22 -11.94
C ASP A 365 29.60 -52.76 -11.69
N ALA A 366 30.66 -52.37 -12.38
CA ALA A 366 31.11 -51.01 -12.62
C ALA A 366 30.15 -50.28 -13.59
N THR A 367 29.15 -49.58 -13.04
CA THR A 367 28.43 -48.48 -13.73
C THR A 367 28.09 -47.30 -12.80
N GLU A 368 28.85 -47.07 -11.72
CA GLU A 368 28.56 -46.03 -10.71
C GLU A 368 29.65 -44.94 -10.58
N ASP A 369 30.31 -44.54 -11.68
CA ASP A 369 31.20 -43.36 -11.68
C ASP A 369 30.45 -42.02 -11.87
N ASP A 370 29.11 -42.01 -11.82
CA ASP A 370 28.28 -40.82 -12.03
C ASP A 370 28.05 -39.96 -10.76
N ASP A 371 28.45 -40.45 -9.57
CA ASP A 371 28.10 -39.90 -8.24
C ASP A 371 29.24 -39.15 -7.50
N LEU A 372 30.41 -38.93 -8.11
CA LEU A 372 31.57 -38.34 -7.42
C LEU A 372 31.50 -36.82 -7.15
N ILE A 373 30.40 -36.14 -7.51
CA ILE A 373 30.24 -34.70 -7.22
C ILE A 373 29.16 -34.51 -6.14
N LEU A 374 29.61 -34.12 -4.94
CA LEU A 374 28.74 -33.86 -3.81
C LEU A 374 27.82 -32.65 -4.06
N ASP A 375 26.55 -32.93 -4.31
CA ASP A 375 25.51 -31.89 -4.43
C ASP A 375 24.97 -31.45 -3.05
N ILE A 376 24.59 -30.17 -2.95
CA ILE A 376 23.93 -29.62 -1.74
C ILE A 376 22.65 -30.42 -1.40
N PRO A 377 22.43 -30.82 -0.13
CA PRO A 377 21.19 -31.43 0.30
C PRO A 377 19.99 -30.49 0.14
N PRO A 378 18.77 -31.01 -0.09
CA PRO A 378 17.58 -30.17 -0.09
C PRO A 378 17.39 -29.47 1.26
N SER A 379 16.71 -28.32 1.25
CA SER A 379 16.40 -27.59 2.49
C SER A 379 15.63 -28.47 3.48
N TRP A 380 16.11 -28.52 4.73
CA TRP A 380 15.50 -29.25 5.84
C TRP A 380 14.25 -28.58 6.42
N VAL A 381 14.05 -27.31 6.06
CA VAL A 381 12.93 -26.46 6.48
C VAL A 381 11.65 -26.76 5.68
N ILE A 382 10.50 -26.76 6.36
CA ILE A 382 9.17 -26.89 5.72
C ILE A 382 8.86 -25.72 4.79
N LYS A 383 7.95 -25.92 3.83
CA LYS A 383 7.48 -24.83 2.98
C LYS A 383 6.88 -23.72 3.84
N LEU A 384 7.33 -22.49 3.61
CA LEU A 384 6.92 -21.33 4.40
C LEU A 384 5.48 -20.94 4.09
N HIS A 385 4.75 -20.50 5.11
CA HIS A 385 3.37 -20.04 4.97
C HIS A 385 3.16 -18.81 5.82
N ILE A 386 2.46 -17.82 5.26
CA ILE A 386 1.96 -16.66 5.98
C ILE A 386 0.45 -16.73 5.82
N ASP A 387 -0.26 -16.80 6.95
CA ASP A 387 -1.71 -16.83 6.94
C ASP A 387 -2.29 -15.47 6.55
N ARG A 388 -3.54 -15.46 6.06
CA ARG A 388 -4.19 -14.25 5.59
C ARG A 388 -4.38 -13.19 6.68
N ALA A 389 -4.56 -13.61 7.95
CA ALA A 389 -4.73 -12.66 9.05
C ALA A 389 -3.41 -11.94 9.35
N THR A 390 -2.28 -12.66 9.39
CA THR A 390 -0.94 -12.07 9.52
C THR A 390 -0.62 -11.13 8.36
N TYR A 391 -0.93 -11.55 7.13
CA TYR A 391 -0.78 -10.71 5.94
C TYR A 391 -1.58 -9.39 6.04
N LYS A 392 -2.85 -9.46 6.47
CA LYS A 392 -3.70 -8.26 6.66
C LYS A 392 -3.18 -7.33 7.76
N LYS A 393 -2.69 -7.88 8.88
CA LYS A 393 -2.21 -7.09 10.02
C LYS A 393 -1.01 -6.22 9.69
N ARG A 394 -0.16 -6.62 8.71
CA ARG A 394 1.10 -5.98 8.27
C ARG A 394 2.19 -5.71 9.34
N PHE A 395 1.81 -5.48 10.59
CA PHE A 395 2.68 -5.08 11.69
C PHE A 395 2.55 -6.05 12.89
N VAL A 396 3.60 -6.18 13.70
CA VAL A 396 3.58 -7.03 14.91
C VAL A 396 2.75 -6.39 16.03
N LYS A 397 2.95 -5.09 16.29
CA LYS A 397 2.35 -4.36 17.40
C LYS A 397 1.01 -3.73 16.98
N ASP A 398 -0.11 -4.36 17.33
CA ASP A 398 -1.46 -3.81 17.20
C ASP A 398 -1.77 -3.14 15.85
N CYS A 399 -1.28 -3.73 14.75
CA CYS A 399 -1.45 -3.20 13.38
C CYS A 399 -0.91 -1.77 13.18
N GLN A 400 0.03 -1.33 14.03
CA GLN A 400 0.68 -0.03 13.99
C GLN A 400 2.21 -0.19 14.05
N HIS A 401 2.92 0.66 13.32
CA HIS A 401 4.37 0.77 13.40
C HIS A 401 4.76 2.25 13.54
N VAL A 402 5.69 2.54 14.46
CA VAL A 402 6.14 3.90 14.74
C VAL A 402 7.64 3.97 14.53
N THR A 403 8.08 4.85 13.63
CA THR A 403 9.50 5.10 13.35
C THR A 403 9.82 6.57 13.62
N LEU A 404 10.91 6.81 14.34
CA LEU A 404 11.47 8.14 14.53
C LEU A 404 12.58 8.39 13.51
N TYR A 405 12.55 9.58 12.93
CA TYR A 405 13.50 10.11 11.97
C TYR A 405 14.02 11.47 12.44
N HIS A 406 15.00 12.02 11.72
CA HIS A 406 15.54 13.33 12.05
C HIS A 406 14.45 14.41 11.99
N CYS A 407 14.11 14.98 13.14
CA CYS A 407 13.00 15.93 13.33
C CYS A 407 11.65 15.43 12.81
N ALA A 408 11.40 14.12 12.77
CA ALA A 408 10.14 13.58 12.28
C ALA A 408 9.72 12.29 12.99
N LYS A 409 8.41 12.06 13.08
CA LYS A 409 7.79 10.83 13.57
C LYS A 409 6.83 10.32 12.51
N VAL A 410 7.01 9.07 12.08
CA VAL A 410 6.13 8.37 11.15
C VAL A 410 5.37 7.29 11.91
N GLU A 411 4.05 7.29 11.78
CA GLU A 411 3.16 6.26 12.29
C GLU A 411 2.45 5.62 11.10
N GLU A 412 2.66 4.33 10.88
CA GLU A 412 2.02 3.56 9.83
C GLU A 412 1.00 2.62 10.45
N PHE A 413 -0.11 2.42 9.76
CA PHE A 413 -1.22 1.57 10.18
C PHE A 413 -1.57 0.61 9.07
N ALA A 414 -1.94 -0.61 9.42
CA ALA A 414 -2.44 -1.54 8.43
C ALA A 414 -3.78 -1.04 7.85
N GLU A 415 -4.04 -1.39 6.59
CA GLU A 415 -5.27 -0.98 5.94
C GLU A 415 -6.48 -1.57 6.68
N ASN A 416 -7.53 -0.76 6.85
CA ASN A 416 -8.78 -1.13 7.54
C ASN A 416 -8.67 -1.45 9.04
N THR A 417 -7.53 -1.22 9.70
CA THR A 417 -7.42 -1.49 11.15
C THR A 417 -7.65 -0.26 12.03
N HIS A 418 -7.37 0.94 11.52
CA HIS A 418 -7.61 2.19 12.26
C HIS A 418 -9.04 2.69 12.06
N GLU A 419 -9.76 3.01 13.14
CA GLU A 419 -11.18 3.43 13.12
C GLU A 419 -11.48 4.62 12.18
N GLN A 420 -10.50 5.52 12.05
CA GLN A 420 -10.62 6.71 11.18
C GLN A 420 -10.19 6.48 9.72
N GLY A 421 -9.78 5.26 9.36
CA GLY A 421 -9.23 4.93 8.04
C GLY A 421 -7.81 5.44 7.81
N LEU A 422 -7.09 5.81 8.87
CA LEU A 422 -5.72 6.32 8.80
C LEU A 422 -4.77 5.18 8.42
N ILE A 423 -3.94 5.39 7.40
CA ILE A 423 -2.91 4.42 6.96
C ILE A 423 -1.49 4.90 7.26
N ALA A 424 -1.28 6.22 7.30
CA ALA A 424 -0.02 6.81 7.70
C ALA A 424 -0.22 8.21 8.29
N ARG A 425 0.58 8.57 9.28
CA ARG A 425 0.71 9.91 9.82
C ARG A 425 2.16 10.30 9.98
N VAL A 426 2.54 11.43 9.39
CA VAL A 426 3.88 12.01 9.45
C VAL A 426 3.81 13.30 10.24
N THR A 427 4.47 13.35 11.38
CA THR A 427 4.63 14.58 12.17
C THR A 427 6.05 15.08 11.99
N ILE A 428 6.20 16.27 11.40
CA ILE A 428 7.48 16.94 11.22
C ILE A 428 7.60 18.01 12.32
N PHE A 429 8.74 18.03 12.99
CA PHE A 429 9.03 18.92 14.11
C PHE A 429 10.02 20.01 13.72
N ARG A 430 9.98 21.15 14.43
CA ARG A 430 11.00 22.21 14.26
C ARG A 430 12.33 21.86 14.94
N ASP A 431 12.28 21.04 15.99
CA ASP A 431 13.39 20.70 16.86
C ASP A 431 13.75 19.21 16.79
N VAL A 432 15.02 18.90 17.03
CA VAL A 432 15.55 17.52 17.06
C VAL A 432 14.96 16.71 18.22
N GLY A 433 14.53 17.40 19.29
CA GLY A 433 13.84 16.77 20.42
C GLY A 433 12.43 16.28 20.11
N CYS A 434 11.90 16.55 18.90
CA CYS A 434 10.56 16.19 18.47
C CYS A 434 9.46 16.71 19.42
N THR A 435 9.57 17.97 19.88
CA THR A 435 8.63 18.57 20.84
C THR A 435 7.65 19.56 20.21
N LEU A 436 8.03 20.23 19.12
CA LEU A 436 7.25 21.29 18.47
C LEU A 436 6.78 20.89 17.06
N PRO A 437 5.55 20.35 16.90
CA PRO A 437 5.04 19.91 15.60
C PRO A 437 4.83 21.10 14.67
N PHE A 438 5.55 21.09 13.54
CA PHE A 438 5.52 22.10 12.50
C PHE A 438 4.49 21.79 11.40
N GLU A 439 4.43 20.53 10.99
CA GLU A 439 3.62 20.06 9.87
C GLU A 439 3.17 18.63 10.20
N ILE A 440 1.88 18.34 10.06
CA ILE A 440 1.30 17.02 10.31
C ILE A 440 0.58 16.57 9.05
N ARG A 441 1.05 15.50 8.42
CA ARG A 441 0.44 14.87 7.25
C ARG A 441 -0.28 13.61 7.68
N GLU A 442 -1.54 13.47 7.30
CA GLU A 442 -2.40 12.33 7.61
C GLU A 442 -2.93 11.78 6.29
N TYR A 443 -2.74 10.48 6.06
CA TYR A 443 -3.16 9.79 4.85
C TYR A 443 -4.24 8.76 5.20
N PHE A 444 -5.33 8.76 4.44
CA PHE A 444 -6.51 7.97 4.72
C PHE A 444 -6.86 7.06 3.55
N LYS A 445 -7.47 5.92 3.86
CA LYS A 445 -8.00 4.98 2.87
C LYS A 445 -9.39 4.52 3.28
N ASN A 446 -10.21 4.20 2.28
CA ASN A 446 -11.53 3.61 2.46
C ASN A 446 -12.49 4.44 3.32
N ARG A 447 -12.36 5.77 3.37
CA ARG A 447 -13.36 6.62 4.02
C ARG A 447 -14.54 6.90 3.09
N LYS A 448 -15.77 6.77 3.60
CA LYS A 448 -17.00 7.07 2.83
C LYS A 448 -17.08 8.52 2.37
N ASP A 449 -16.49 9.44 3.13
CA ASP A 449 -16.43 10.87 2.78
C ASP A 449 -15.37 11.20 1.72
N ARG A 450 -14.66 10.18 1.21
CA ARG A 450 -13.60 10.28 0.19
C ARG A 450 -12.39 11.11 0.62
N LEU A 451 -12.21 11.40 1.92
CA LEU A 451 -11.02 12.09 2.40
C LEU A 451 -9.79 11.19 2.16
N GLU A 452 -8.81 11.71 1.43
CA GLU A 452 -7.61 10.99 1.00
C GLU A 452 -6.39 11.43 1.81
N SER A 453 -6.24 12.73 2.00
CA SER A 453 -5.13 13.30 2.76
C SER A 453 -5.53 14.57 3.51
N ARG A 454 -4.86 14.82 4.63
CA ARG A 454 -4.95 16.04 5.40
C ARG A 454 -3.56 16.50 5.82
N THR A 455 -3.23 17.76 5.55
CA THR A 455 -2.01 18.40 6.05
C THR A 455 -2.39 19.53 6.99
N ARG A 456 -1.84 19.54 8.21
CA ARG A 456 -2.05 20.60 9.21
C ARG A 456 -0.74 21.34 9.45
N PHE A 457 -0.84 22.65 9.58
CA PHE A 457 0.26 23.55 9.92
C PHE A 457 -0.10 24.27 11.24
N PRO A 458 0.20 23.67 12.41
CA PRO A 458 -0.24 24.19 13.71
C PRO A 458 0.16 25.65 13.96
N PHE A 459 1.38 26.04 13.58
CA PHE A 459 1.86 27.42 13.77
C PHE A 459 1.16 28.47 12.90
N GLU A 460 0.58 28.06 11.78
CA GLU A 460 -0.16 28.96 10.87
C GLU A 460 -1.66 28.96 11.15
N GLY A 461 -2.14 28.06 12.02
CA GLY A 461 -3.58 27.79 12.16
C GLY A 461 -4.21 27.38 10.83
N LYS A 462 -3.46 26.65 9.99
CA LYS A 462 -3.87 26.28 8.63
C LYS A 462 -4.01 24.77 8.50
N PHE A 463 -4.99 24.32 7.74
CA PHE A 463 -5.05 22.94 7.28
C PHE A 463 -5.50 22.83 5.82
N GLU A 464 -5.14 21.73 5.19
CA GLU A 464 -5.43 21.35 3.82
C GLU A 464 -6.03 19.95 3.83
N GLU A 465 -7.14 19.76 3.14
CA GLU A 465 -7.80 18.47 2.94
C GLU A 465 -7.91 18.21 1.43
N SER A 466 -7.63 16.99 1.00
CA SER A 466 -7.83 16.54 -0.38
C SER A 466 -8.75 15.32 -0.41
N PHE A 467 -9.63 15.27 -1.41
CA PHE A 467 -10.66 14.25 -1.55
C PHE A 467 -10.55 13.55 -2.90
N VAL A 468 -10.75 12.22 -2.89
CA VAL A 468 -10.84 11.39 -4.11
C VAL A 468 -12.05 11.81 -4.96
N PRO A 469 -11.99 11.71 -6.30
CA PRO A 469 -13.16 11.90 -7.16
C PRO A 469 -14.37 11.04 -6.75
N GLY A 470 -15.58 11.52 -7.07
CA GLY A 470 -16.84 10.80 -6.80
C GLY A 470 -17.55 11.20 -5.50
N ARG A 471 -17.11 12.28 -4.84
CA ARG A 471 -17.82 12.87 -3.71
C ARG A 471 -19.12 13.56 -4.16
N ILE A 472 -20.24 13.12 -3.61
CA ILE A 472 -21.60 13.63 -3.88
C ILE A 472 -22.13 14.30 -2.61
N PRO A 473 -22.81 15.47 -2.67
CA PRO A 473 -23.25 16.19 -3.87
C PRO A 473 -22.30 17.27 -4.39
N GLU A 474 -21.26 17.67 -3.65
CA GLU A 474 -20.59 18.96 -3.92
C GLU A 474 -19.41 18.86 -4.89
N ALA A 475 -18.97 17.65 -5.22
CA ALA A 475 -17.76 17.39 -6.01
C ALA A 475 -16.52 18.14 -5.47
N LEU A 476 -16.44 18.32 -4.15
CA LEU A 476 -15.32 18.99 -3.49
C LEU A 476 -14.04 18.18 -3.73
N LYS A 477 -13.03 18.82 -4.33
CA LYS A 477 -11.71 18.27 -4.61
C LYS A 477 -10.74 18.54 -3.48
N SER A 478 -10.68 19.78 -3.01
CA SER A 478 -9.82 20.15 -1.91
C SER A 478 -10.39 21.32 -1.11
N ARG A 479 -9.97 21.40 0.15
CA ARG A 479 -10.32 22.48 1.06
C ARG A 479 -9.06 22.93 1.80
N THR A 480 -8.75 24.21 1.70
CA THR A 480 -7.71 24.86 2.50
C THR A 480 -8.34 25.89 3.41
N GLU A 481 -8.01 25.89 4.69
CA GLU A 481 -8.57 26.82 5.65
C GLU A 481 -7.50 27.36 6.59
N TRP A 482 -7.44 28.70 6.68
CA TRP A 482 -6.76 29.46 7.71
C TRP A 482 -7.80 29.83 8.74
N ILE A 483 -7.73 29.19 9.91
CA ILE A 483 -8.77 29.22 10.94
C ILE A 483 -9.16 30.66 11.26
N GLY A 484 -10.45 30.96 11.04
CA GLY A 484 -11.05 32.28 11.34
C GLY A 484 -10.67 33.41 10.38
N TYR A 485 -9.87 33.16 9.34
CA TYR A 485 -9.39 34.20 8.42
C TYR A 485 -9.81 33.99 6.96
N ARG A 486 -9.46 32.84 6.38
CA ARG A 486 -9.64 32.58 4.94
C ARG A 486 -9.94 31.10 4.71
N ARG A 487 -10.74 30.80 3.70
CA ARG A 487 -10.84 29.45 3.15
C ARG A 487 -10.88 29.42 1.64
N GLU A 488 -10.45 28.31 1.10
CA GLU A 488 -10.44 28.01 -0.32
C GLU A 488 -11.05 26.63 -0.54
N LEU A 489 -11.99 26.54 -1.46
CA LEU A 489 -12.64 25.31 -1.90
C LEU A 489 -12.35 25.13 -3.38
N GLN A 490 -11.83 23.96 -3.77
CA GLN A 490 -11.66 23.58 -5.16
C GLN A 490 -12.59 22.41 -5.47
N PHE A 491 -13.10 22.36 -6.69
CA PHE A 491 -14.11 21.39 -7.11
C PHE A 491 -13.64 20.62 -8.34
N TYR A 492 -14.11 19.38 -8.48
CA TYR A 492 -14.01 18.64 -9.73
C TYR A 492 -14.99 19.24 -10.74
N THR A 493 -14.51 20.14 -11.60
CA THR A 493 -15.33 20.88 -12.57
C THR A 493 -16.13 19.96 -13.50
N SER A 494 -15.58 18.80 -13.88
CA SER A 494 -16.26 17.80 -14.71
C SER A 494 -17.52 17.21 -14.06
N ALA A 495 -17.63 17.23 -12.74
CA ALA A 495 -18.78 16.74 -12.00
C ALA A 495 -19.79 17.87 -11.64
N ARG A 496 -19.52 19.11 -12.06
CA ARG A 496 -20.33 20.28 -11.71
C ARG A 496 -20.95 20.93 -12.95
N PRO A 497 -22.29 20.87 -13.11
CA PRO A 497 -22.96 21.45 -14.28
C PRO A 497 -22.92 23.00 -14.30
N ASP A 498 -22.62 23.64 -13.16
CA ASP A 498 -22.49 25.10 -13.06
C ASP A 498 -21.11 25.64 -13.47
N GLY A 499 -20.17 24.74 -13.81
CA GLY A 499 -18.81 25.07 -14.23
C GLY A 499 -17.93 25.62 -13.11
N LEU A 500 -18.31 25.51 -11.83
CA LEU A 500 -17.53 26.06 -10.71
C LEU A 500 -16.21 25.30 -10.54
N VAL A 501 -15.09 26.03 -10.57
CA VAL A 501 -13.73 25.48 -10.43
C VAL A 501 -13.20 25.68 -9.01
N LYS A 502 -13.28 26.91 -8.52
CA LYS A 502 -12.79 27.27 -7.18
C LYS A 502 -13.57 28.43 -6.58
N ARG A 503 -13.65 28.41 -5.26
CA ARG A 503 -14.24 29.44 -4.41
C ARG A 503 -13.25 29.84 -3.32
N GLU A 504 -12.94 31.12 -3.23
CA GLU A 504 -12.07 31.70 -2.21
C GLU A 504 -12.88 32.66 -1.35
N GLU A 505 -12.90 32.43 -0.05
CA GLU A 505 -13.61 33.26 0.93
C GLU A 505 -12.58 33.85 1.90
N GLU A 506 -12.44 35.17 1.89
CA GLU A 506 -11.95 35.92 3.04
C GLU A 506 -13.13 36.12 3.99
N ILE A 507 -13.12 35.43 5.12
CA ILE A 507 -14.28 35.26 6.00
C ILE A 507 -14.84 36.63 6.38
N GLN A 508 -16.15 36.80 6.17
CA GLN A 508 -16.90 38.04 6.43
C GLN A 508 -16.39 39.31 5.69
N LYS A 509 -15.56 39.15 4.65
CA LYS A 509 -15.02 40.29 3.88
C LYS A 509 -15.30 40.17 2.39
N ARG A 510 -14.99 39.03 1.79
CA ARG A 510 -15.01 38.87 0.34
C ARG A 510 -15.11 37.41 -0.06
N VAL A 511 -15.94 37.12 -1.06
CA VAL A 511 -15.95 35.83 -1.74
C VAL A 511 -15.62 36.02 -3.22
N VAL A 512 -14.83 35.11 -3.77
CA VAL A 512 -14.41 35.09 -5.17
C VAL A 512 -14.63 33.68 -5.72
N GLU A 513 -15.25 33.59 -6.87
CA GLU A 513 -15.54 32.34 -7.56
C GLU A 513 -15.01 32.39 -8.98
N HIS A 514 -14.49 31.25 -9.43
CA HIS A 514 -13.98 31.06 -10.78
C HIS A 514 -14.72 29.92 -11.44
N PHE A 515 -15.07 30.14 -12.70
CA PHE A 515 -15.86 29.22 -13.50
C PHE A 515 -15.13 28.89 -14.79
N ASP A 516 -15.43 27.71 -15.34
CA ASP A 516 -14.92 27.25 -16.62
C ASP A 516 -16.02 26.50 -17.39
N GLY A 517 -15.96 26.54 -18.72
CA GLY A 517 -16.87 25.81 -19.61
C GLY A 517 -18.35 26.19 -19.55
N ARG A 518 -18.70 27.41 -19.08
CA ARG A 518 -20.10 27.87 -19.02
C ARG A 518 -20.62 28.43 -20.33
N ASP A 519 -21.86 28.10 -20.67
CA ASP A 519 -22.56 28.59 -21.87
C ASP A 519 -22.81 30.10 -21.88
N ASP A 520 -22.96 30.71 -20.70
CA ASP A 520 -23.12 32.15 -20.54
C ASP A 520 -21.79 32.92 -20.51
N PHE A 521 -20.67 32.23 -20.77
CA PHE A 521 -19.30 32.77 -20.76
C PHE A 521 -18.87 33.35 -19.41
N LEU A 522 -19.60 33.14 -18.31
CA LEU A 522 -19.18 33.61 -16.99
C LEU A 522 -17.91 32.86 -16.57
N ILE A 523 -16.85 33.59 -16.24
CA ILE A 523 -15.57 33.02 -15.79
C ILE A 523 -15.19 33.42 -14.37
N PHE A 524 -15.87 34.45 -13.83
CA PHE A 524 -15.51 35.04 -12.56
C PHE A 524 -16.69 35.75 -11.91
N ARG A 525 -16.90 35.50 -10.62
CA ARG A 525 -17.82 36.27 -9.77
C ARG A 525 -17.10 36.67 -8.49
N SER A 526 -17.39 37.85 -7.96
CA SER A 526 -16.92 38.24 -6.63
C SER A 526 -17.91 39.12 -5.90
N VAL A 527 -18.04 38.90 -4.60
CA VAL A 527 -18.80 39.75 -3.68
C VAL A 527 -17.87 40.32 -2.62
N ILE A 528 -18.04 41.60 -2.32
CA ILE A 528 -17.34 42.31 -1.24
C ILE A 528 -18.41 42.75 -0.25
N LEU A 529 -18.21 42.40 1.01
CA LEU A 529 -19.11 42.71 2.12
C LEU A 529 -18.74 44.05 2.75
N ALA A 530 -19.73 44.70 3.35
CA ALA A 530 -19.54 45.92 4.12
C ALA A 530 -18.77 45.61 5.42
N THR A 531 -17.95 46.56 5.84
CA THR A 531 -17.25 46.53 7.13
C THR A 531 -17.91 47.50 8.11
N ASP A 532 -17.60 47.40 9.41
CA ASP A 532 -18.15 48.30 10.44
C ASP A 532 -17.89 49.80 10.19
N LYS A 533 -16.93 50.12 9.31
CA LYS A 533 -16.60 51.50 8.91
C LYS A 533 -17.47 52.03 7.77
N ASP A 534 -18.21 51.15 7.09
CA ASP A 534 -19.05 51.53 5.97
C ASP A 534 -20.44 51.95 6.49
N GLU A 535 -20.91 53.13 6.12
CA GLU A 535 -22.29 53.56 6.40
C GLU A 535 -23.26 52.74 5.54
N VAL A 536 -23.88 51.71 6.10
CA VAL A 536 -24.85 50.87 5.39
C VAL A 536 -26.24 51.52 5.42
N ASP A 537 -26.82 51.79 4.24
CA ASP A 537 -28.21 52.22 4.14
C ASP A 537 -29.14 51.12 4.70
N SER A 538 -29.97 51.48 5.68
CA SER A 538 -30.96 50.58 6.30
C SER A 538 -31.96 50.00 5.30
N LYS A 539 -32.07 50.56 4.10
CA LYS A 539 -32.90 50.07 3.00
C LYS A 539 -32.19 49.10 2.04
N ASN A 540 -30.92 48.76 2.26
CA ASN A 540 -30.19 47.85 1.37
C ASN A 540 -30.80 46.43 1.42
N PRO A 541 -31.38 45.92 0.31
CA PRO A 541 -32.03 44.60 0.31
C PRO A 541 -31.03 43.43 0.18
N TYR A 542 -29.75 43.72 -0.10
CA TYR A 542 -28.73 42.72 -0.40
C TYR A 542 -27.88 42.43 0.84
N VAL A 543 -28.28 41.43 1.61
CA VAL A 543 -27.64 41.01 2.86
C VAL A 543 -27.33 39.51 2.84
N LEU A 544 -26.26 39.12 3.51
CA LEU A 544 -25.89 37.72 3.75
C LEU A 544 -25.86 37.43 5.26
N PRO A 545 -26.11 36.18 5.69
CA PRO A 545 -25.98 35.82 7.09
C PRO A 545 -24.52 35.92 7.57
N GLY A 546 -24.29 36.50 8.74
CA GLY A 546 -22.96 36.61 9.36
C GLY A 546 -22.72 37.91 10.14
N GLY A 547 -21.53 38.04 10.73
CA GLY A 547 -21.11 39.26 11.43
C GLY A 547 -21.70 39.40 12.85
N PRO A 548 -21.33 40.46 13.60
CA PRO A 548 -21.72 40.63 15.00
C PRO A 548 -23.23 40.73 15.23
N ALA A 549 -23.96 41.29 14.26
CA ALA A 549 -25.41 41.47 14.29
C ALA A 549 -26.19 40.33 13.62
N GLY A 550 -25.52 39.31 13.09
CA GLY A 550 -26.13 38.16 12.39
C GLY A 550 -26.42 38.38 10.90
N GLU A 551 -26.36 39.61 10.40
CA GLU A 551 -26.43 39.95 8.97
C GLU A 551 -25.31 40.91 8.55
N ILE A 552 -24.78 40.73 7.34
CA ILE A 552 -23.78 41.60 6.70
C ILE A 552 -24.27 42.07 5.34
N ALA A 553 -24.28 43.38 5.12
CA ALA A 553 -24.68 43.96 3.84
C ALA A 553 -23.62 43.79 2.75
N ILE A 554 -24.07 43.60 1.51
CA ILE A 554 -23.20 43.55 0.35
C ILE A 554 -22.83 44.97 -0.08
N LYS A 555 -21.52 45.25 -0.15
CA LYS A 555 -20.98 46.53 -0.63
C LYS A 555 -20.89 46.57 -2.15
N LYS A 556 -20.40 45.48 -2.76
CA LYS A 556 -20.13 45.42 -4.20
C LYS A 556 -20.15 43.99 -4.73
N MET A 557 -20.74 43.79 -5.90
CA MET A 557 -20.67 42.55 -6.66
C MET A 557 -19.99 42.79 -8.01
N LYS A 558 -19.27 41.80 -8.54
CA LYS A 558 -18.64 41.86 -9.86
C LYS A 558 -18.79 40.52 -10.57
N GLU A 559 -19.01 40.58 -11.86
CA GLU A 559 -18.98 39.43 -12.77
C GLU A 559 -18.06 39.74 -13.94
N LYS A 560 -17.35 38.75 -14.45
CA LYS A 560 -16.56 38.87 -15.70
C LYS A 560 -16.86 37.71 -16.61
N PHE A 561 -16.81 37.99 -17.90
CA PHE A 561 -17.16 37.07 -18.97
C PHE A 561 -15.99 36.88 -19.92
N ALA A 562 -15.90 35.69 -20.51
CA ALA A 562 -15.05 35.41 -21.65
C ALA A 562 -15.64 36.03 -22.92
N ARG A 563 -14.80 36.23 -23.94
CA ARG A 563 -15.21 36.83 -25.22
C ARG A 563 -16.19 35.91 -25.95
N ASN A 564 -17.37 36.43 -26.28
CA ASN A 564 -18.31 35.76 -27.17
C ASN A 564 -18.14 36.26 -28.61
N SER A 565 -17.41 35.50 -29.44
CA SER A 565 -17.14 35.86 -30.84
C SER A 565 -18.38 36.05 -31.72
N ALA A 566 -19.57 35.59 -31.30
CA ALA A 566 -20.82 35.82 -32.02
C ALA A 566 -21.35 37.27 -31.90
N LEU A 567 -20.92 38.02 -30.86
CA LEU A 567 -21.28 39.42 -30.65
C LEU A 567 -20.15 40.35 -31.08
N VAL A 568 -20.49 41.58 -31.48
CA VAL A 568 -19.48 42.64 -31.69
C VAL A 568 -18.88 43.03 -30.34
N ALA A 569 -17.56 43.28 -30.29
CA ALA A 569 -16.86 43.52 -29.02
C ALA A 569 -17.43 44.70 -28.20
N ASP A 570 -17.93 45.74 -28.88
CA ASP A 570 -18.54 46.92 -28.25
C ASP A 570 -19.95 46.67 -27.67
N GLU A 571 -20.56 45.52 -27.98
CA GLU A 571 -21.83 45.05 -27.43
C GLU A 571 -21.66 43.83 -26.51
N ASP A 572 -20.49 43.18 -26.57
CA ASP A 572 -20.14 42.03 -25.75
C ASP A 572 -19.63 42.47 -24.36
N GLN A 573 -20.34 42.08 -23.31
CA GLN A 573 -20.09 42.53 -21.94
C GLN A 573 -18.96 41.73 -21.29
N ARG A 574 -17.79 42.34 -21.15
CA ARG A 574 -16.63 41.72 -20.48
C ARG A 574 -16.76 41.68 -18.97
N LYS A 575 -17.35 42.71 -18.37
CA LYS A 575 -17.41 42.87 -16.91
C LYS A 575 -18.59 43.70 -16.47
N ARG A 576 -19.30 43.21 -15.46
CA ARG A 576 -20.33 43.95 -14.73
C ARG A 576 -19.84 44.23 -13.31
N ALA A 577 -20.05 45.45 -12.82
CA ALA A 577 -19.74 45.84 -11.46
C ALA A 577 -20.96 46.53 -10.84
N TYR A 578 -21.60 45.85 -9.90
CA TYR A 578 -22.74 46.35 -9.14
C TYR A 578 -22.21 47.01 -7.85
N ASN A 579 -22.11 48.34 -7.85
CA ASN A 579 -21.75 49.10 -6.65
C ASN A 579 -23.02 49.33 -5.84
N VAL A 580 -23.38 48.35 -5.01
CA VAL A 580 -24.62 48.38 -4.21
C VAL A 580 -24.65 49.60 -3.31
N HIS A 581 -23.57 49.87 -2.59
CA HIS A 581 -23.44 50.99 -1.66
C HIS A 581 -23.53 52.37 -2.35
N GLU A 582 -22.90 52.52 -3.52
CA GLU A 582 -22.93 53.77 -4.30
C GLU A 582 -24.20 53.92 -5.15
N GLY A 583 -25.06 52.91 -5.21
CA GLY A 583 -26.26 52.92 -6.06
C GLY A 583 -25.96 53.00 -7.56
N SER A 584 -24.86 52.39 -8.05
CA SER A 584 -24.49 52.42 -9.47
C SER A 584 -24.14 51.03 -10.04
N ILE A 585 -24.36 50.83 -11.34
CA ILE A 585 -24.01 49.63 -12.09
C ILE A 585 -23.11 50.04 -13.26
N ARG A 586 -21.89 49.49 -13.31
CA ARG A 586 -20.93 49.77 -14.38
C ARG A 586 -20.68 48.54 -15.24
N VAL A 587 -20.92 48.68 -16.54
CA VAL A 587 -20.71 47.65 -17.56
C VAL A 587 -19.51 48.03 -18.41
N TYR A 588 -18.58 47.10 -18.60
CA TYR A 588 -17.42 47.25 -19.46
C TYR A 588 -17.51 46.25 -20.60
N PHE A 589 -17.27 46.71 -21.83
CA PHE A 589 -17.32 45.89 -23.03
C PHE A 589 -15.94 45.29 -23.34
N HIS A 590 -15.90 44.33 -24.27
CA HIS A 590 -14.67 43.73 -24.77
C HIS A 590 -13.91 44.70 -25.69
N TYR A 591 -12.59 44.51 -25.80
CA TYR A 591 -11.79 45.23 -26.78
C TYR A 591 -12.04 44.63 -28.16
N ALA A 592 -12.33 45.48 -29.15
CA ALA A 592 -12.35 45.05 -30.54
C ALA A 592 -10.94 44.66 -31.02
N THR A 593 -10.86 43.77 -32.00
CA THR A 593 -9.58 43.31 -32.57
C THR A 593 -8.75 44.51 -33.06
N GLY A 594 -7.53 44.65 -32.55
CA GLY A 594 -6.63 45.75 -32.90
C GLY A 594 -6.91 47.09 -32.19
N LYS A 595 -7.81 47.14 -31.20
CA LYS A 595 -8.09 48.35 -30.39
C LYS A 595 -7.56 48.22 -28.97
N ILE A 596 -7.05 49.32 -28.41
CA ILE A 596 -6.58 49.41 -27.01
C ILE A 596 -7.60 50.06 -26.06
N THR A 597 -8.68 50.64 -26.60
CA THR A 597 -9.80 51.23 -25.86
C THR A 597 -11.04 50.34 -26.00
N ALA A 598 -11.91 50.36 -24.99
CA ALA A 598 -13.18 49.65 -24.99
C ALA A 598 -14.27 50.55 -24.39
N GLY A 599 -15.51 50.36 -24.83
CA GLY A 599 -16.64 51.09 -24.28
C GLY A 599 -16.93 50.74 -22.82
N SER A 600 -17.61 51.66 -22.12
CA SER A 600 -18.22 51.36 -20.82
C SER A 600 -19.47 52.21 -20.60
N ARG A 601 -20.40 51.70 -19.80
CA ARG A 601 -21.63 52.39 -19.42
C ARG A 601 -21.78 52.39 -17.90
N VAL A 602 -22.19 53.51 -17.32
CA VAL A 602 -22.50 53.63 -15.88
C VAL A 602 -23.96 54.04 -15.73
N TYR A 603 -24.73 53.16 -15.10
CA TYR A 603 -26.13 53.39 -14.79
C TYR A 603 -26.27 53.73 -13.31
N PHE A 604 -27.00 54.79 -12.99
CA PHE A 604 -27.29 55.19 -11.62
C PHE A 604 -28.72 54.78 -11.25
N LYS A 605 -28.91 54.27 -10.02
CA LYS A 605 -30.22 53.83 -9.52
C LYS A 605 -31.08 55.00 -9.04
N ALA A 606 -30.46 56.14 -8.74
CA ALA A 606 -31.18 57.34 -8.33
C ALA A 606 -32.03 57.87 -9.51
N PRO A 607 -33.29 58.27 -9.25
CA PRO A 607 -34.17 58.77 -10.30
C PRO A 607 -33.60 60.04 -10.93
N ASN A 608 -33.78 60.20 -12.25
CA ASN A 608 -33.38 61.36 -13.05
C ASN A 608 -31.86 61.62 -13.18
N VAL A 609 -31.00 60.66 -12.85
CA VAL A 609 -29.56 60.76 -13.13
C VAL A 609 -29.25 60.18 -14.52
N PRO A 610 -28.61 60.92 -15.43
CA PRO A 610 -28.32 60.43 -16.79
C PRO A 610 -27.28 59.31 -16.79
N VAL A 611 -27.39 58.40 -17.77
CA VAL A 611 -26.43 57.32 -17.97
C VAL A 611 -25.12 57.87 -18.53
N GLU A 612 -23.99 57.55 -17.90
CA GLU A 612 -22.68 57.89 -18.45
C GLU A 612 -22.28 56.85 -19.50
N VAL A 613 -22.05 57.29 -20.74
CA VAL A 613 -21.68 56.43 -21.86
C VAL A 613 -20.31 56.82 -22.37
N VAL A 614 -19.35 55.89 -22.26
CA VAL A 614 -18.02 55.97 -22.85
C VAL A 614 -17.98 55.03 -24.05
N MET A 615 -17.72 55.56 -25.24
CA MET A 615 -17.60 54.78 -26.47
C MET A 615 -16.13 54.49 -26.78
N ALA A 616 -15.82 53.32 -27.34
CA ALA A 616 -14.46 52.98 -27.77
C ALA A 616 -14.01 53.87 -28.95
N ASP A 617 -14.94 54.12 -29.88
CA ASP A 617 -14.80 55.07 -30.98
C ASP A 617 -15.58 56.36 -30.66
N PRO A 618 -14.91 57.52 -30.47
CA PRO A 618 -15.56 58.80 -30.21
C PRO A 618 -16.51 59.27 -31.33
N THR A 619 -16.35 58.75 -32.55
CA THR A 619 -17.17 59.12 -33.71
C THR A 619 -18.42 58.26 -33.90
N ALA A 620 -18.52 57.15 -33.14
CA ALA A 620 -19.67 56.26 -33.20
C ALA A 620 -20.94 56.93 -32.66
N LYS A 621 -22.10 56.58 -33.24
CA LYS A 621 -23.40 57.11 -32.80
C LYS A 621 -23.70 56.62 -31.38
N LYS A 622 -24.01 57.56 -30.49
CA LYS A 622 -24.45 57.23 -29.14
C LYS A 622 -25.77 56.44 -29.18
N PRO A 623 -25.94 55.43 -28.29
CA PRO A 623 -27.20 54.71 -28.16
C PRO A 623 -28.38 55.64 -27.86
N LYS A 624 -29.57 55.30 -28.36
CA LYS A 624 -30.80 56.03 -28.06
C LYS A 624 -31.17 55.89 -26.58
N LEU A 625 -31.81 56.91 -25.99
CA LEU A 625 -32.28 56.87 -24.60
C LEU A 625 -33.17 55.66 -24.30
N SER A 626 -34.07 55.29 -25.21
CA SER A 626 -34.94 54.11 -25.05
C SER A 626 -34.18 52.80 -24.92
N VAL A 627 -33.03 52.67 -25.60
CA VAL A 627 -32.15 51.50 -25.50
C VAL A 627 -31.46 51.49 -24.14
N LEU A 628 -30.94 52.64 -23.70
CA LEU A 628 -30.27 52.78 -22.40
C LEU A 628 -31.23 52.53 -21.23
N GLU A 629 -32.49 52.94 -21.32
CA GLU A 629 -33.52 52.63 -20.32
C GLU A 629 -33.84 51.14 -20.24
N ASN A 630 -33.92 50.46 -21.39
CA ASN A 630 -34.14 49.01 -21.44
C ASN A 630 -32.94 48.25 -20.87
N GLU A 631 -31.72 48.68 -21.17
CA GLU A 631 -30.49 48.12 -20.61
C GLU A 631 -30.37 48.36 -19.10
N LEU A 632 -30.81 49.51 -18.59
CA LEU A 632 -30.89 49.77 -17.16
C LEU A 632 -31.86 48.80 -16.47
N ARG A 633 -33.07 48.61 -17.02
CA ARG A 633 -34.03 47.63 -16.50
C ARG A 633 -33.44 46.21 -16.49
N ALA A 634 -32.77 45.80 -17.56
CA ALA A 634 -32.09 44.52 -17.65
C ALA A 634 -30.93 44.40 -16.63
N SER A 635 -30.13 45.46 -16.47
CA SER A 635 -29.02 45.50 -15.52
C SER A 635 -29.48 45.40 -14.06
N LEU A 636 -30.62 46.01 -13.72
CA LEU A 636 -31.26 45.88 -12.40
C LEU A 636 -31.75 44.45 -12.14
N GLN A 637 -32.27 43.77 -13.17
CA GLN A 637 -32.66 42.37 -13.06
C GLN A 637 -31.43 41.48 -12.86
N MET A 638 -30.38 41.67 -13.68
CA MET A 638 -29.12 40.93 -13.57
C MET A 638 -28.42 41.14 -12.20
N GLU A 639 -28.57 42.33 -11.59
CA GLU A 639 -28.10 42.56 -10.21
C GLU A 639 -28.81 41.65 -9.20
N LYS A 640 -30.14 41.53 -9.30
CA LYS A 640 -30.95 40.64 -8.44
C LYS A 640 -30.60 39.17 -8.67
N ASP A 641 -30.38 38.79 -9.93
CA ASP A 641 -29.97 37.42 -10.29
C ASP A 641 -28.57 37.11 -9.73
N CYS A 642 -27.62 38.04 -9.86
CA CYS A 642 -26.28 37.94 -9.28
C CYS A 642 -26.35 37.80 -7.76
N TYR A 643 -27.17 38.62 -7.08
CA TYR A 643 -27.38 38.49 -5.63
C TYR A 643 -27.97 37.13 -5.25
N SER A 644 -28.98 36.66 -5.99
CA SER A 644 -29.61 35.37 -5.71
C SER A 644 -28.62 34.22 -5.85
N ALA A 645 -27.75 34.28 -6.85
CA ALA A 645 -26.69 33.30 -7.06
C ALA A 645 -25.59 33.38 -5.98
N VAL A 646 -25.25 34.58 -5.49
CA VAL A 646 -24.35 34.76 -4.32
C VAL A 646 -24.97 34.16 -3.07
N ARG A 647 -26.27 34.37 -2.83
CA ARG A 647 -26.99 33.78 -1.69
C ARG A 647 -27.01 32.25 -1.76
N HIS A 648 -27.25 31.67 -2.94
CA HIS A 648 -27.18 30.22 -3.13
C HIS A 648 -25.76 29.67 -2.88
N SER A 649 -24.73 30.37 -3.37
CA SER A 649 -23.33 30.04 -3.08
C SER A 649 -23.01 30.05 -1.59
N ASP A 650 -23.53 31.02 -0.84
CA ASP A 650 -23.35 31.10 0.61
C ASP A 650 -24.01 29.92 1.33
N ILE A 651 -25.27 29.63 1.01
CA ILE A 651 -26.00 28.46 1.55
C ILE A 651 -25.25 27.17 1.27
N GLU A 652 -24.83 26.95 0.03
CA GLU A 652 -24.05 25.76 -0.35
C GLU A 652 -22.74 25.66 0.45
N THR A 653 -22.04 26.79 0.64
CA THR A 653 -20.81 26.82 1.44
C THR A 653 -21.09 26.42 2.89
N GLN A 654 -22.17 26.92 3.50
CA GLN A 654 -22.58 26.52 4.84
C GLN A 654 -22.94 25.03 4.90
N ASP A 655 -23.60 24.50 3.88
CA ASP A 655 -23.98 23.09 3.83
C ASP A 655 -22.77 22.16 3.65
N ILE A 656 -21.81 22.51 2.79
CA ILE A 656 -20.50 21.83 2.69
C ILE A 656 -19.85 21.75 4.07
N LEU A 657 -19.78 22.87 4.79
CA LEU A 657 -19.12 22.93 6.10
C LEU A 657 -19.87 22.12 7.16
N LYS A 658 -21.21 22.14 7.16
CA LYS A 658 -22.04 21.32 8.05
C LYS A 658 -21.89 19.83 7.76
N ILE A 659 -21.82 19.45 6.48
CA ILE A 659 -21.61 18.05 6.05
C ILE A 659 -20.23 17.60 6.51
N ARG A 660 -19.17 18.36 6.21
CA ARG A 660 -17.80 18.08 6.69
C ARG A 660 -17.74 17.94 8.20
N LYS A 661 -18.40 18.84 8.95
CA LYS A 661 -18.44 18.76 10.42
C LYS A 661 -19.11 17.45 10.89
N ARG A 662 -20.20 17.02 10.26
CA ARG A 662 -20.87 15.75 10.58
C ARG A 662 -20.00 14.54 10.23
N GLU A 663 -19.32 14.56 9.09
CA GLU A 663 -18.40 13.50 8.65
C GLU A 663 -17.20 13.35 9.61
N GLU A 664 -16.65 14.46 10.10
CA GLU A 664 -15.57 14.42 11.11
C GLU A 664 -16.04 13.94 12.48
N MET A 665 -17.31 14.20 12.84
CA MET A 665 -17.89 13.69 14.08
C MET A 665 -18.25 12.20 14.01
N ALA A 666 -18.54 11.69 12.81
CA ALA A 666 -18.97 10.31 12.58
C ALA A 666 -18.28 9.75 11.32
N ILE A 667 -17.01 9.39 11.49
CA ILE A 667 -16.20 8.80 10.41
C ILE A 667 -16.73 7.41 10.10
N ALA A 668 -16.97 7.13 8.82
CA ALA A 668 -17.46 5.84 8.36
C ALA A 668 -16.56 5.31 7.24
N LEU A 669 -16.23 4.02 7.31
CA LEU A 669 -15.36 3.34 6.35
C LEU A 669 -16.17 2.52 5.33
N GLU A 670 -15.69 2.47 4.09
CA GLU A 670 -16.12 1.54 3.04
C GLU A 670 -15.32 0.24 3.20
N ILE A 671 -15.83 -0.67 4.02
CA ILE A 671 -15.23 -2.00 4.17
C ILE A 671 -15.65 -2.84 2.97
N SER A 672 -14.67 -3.45 2.30
CA SER A 672 -14.92 -4.39 1.22
C SER A 672 -15.80 -5.54 1.71
N PHE A 673 -16.76 -5.98 0.91
CA PHE A 673 -17.66 -7.10 1.25
C PHE A 673 -16.90 -8.39 1.60
N PHE A 674 -15.66 -8.54 1.09
CA PHE A 674 -14.77 -9.65 1.38
C PHE A 674 -14.07 -9.54 2.75
N ASP A 675 -13.89 -8.33 3.28
CA ASP A 675 -13.34 -8.11 4.62
C ASP A 675 -14.42 -8.31 5.69
N SER A 676 -15.66 -7.85 5.44
CA SER A 676 -16.78 -7.99 6.38
C SER A 676 -17.14 -9.46 6.67
N ASN A 677 -17.17 -10.32 5.64
CA ASN A 677 -17.46 -11.74 5.83
C ASN A 677 -16.36 -12.48 6.61
N GLU A 678 -15.11 -12.00 6.57
CA GLU A 678 -13.99 -12.60 7.28
C GLU A 678 -13.88 -12.12 8.72
N ASP A 679 -14.19 -10.85 9.02
CA ASP A 679 -14.31 -10.39 10.40
C ASP A 679 -15.51 -11.04 11.09
N GLU A 680 -16.63 -11.26 10.39
CA GLU A 680 -17.74 -12.08 10.88
C GLU A 680 -17.37 -13.55 11.02
N ALA A 681 -16.56 -14.11 10.12
CA ALA A 681 -16.08 -15.49 10.22
C ALA A 681 -15.05 -15.65 11.35
N GLN A 682 -14.16 -14.68 11.61
CA GLN A 682 -13.21 -14.69 12.72
C GLN A 682 -13.88 -14.36 14.06
N ALA A 683 -14.91 -13.52 14.06
CA ALA A 683 -15.76 -13.30 15.22
C ALA A 683 -16.54 -14.56 15.55
N LYS A 684 -17.10 -15.25 14.54
CA LYS A 684 -17.69 -16.58 14.68
C LYS A 684 -16.67 -17.61 15.11
N ASP A 685 -15.47 -17.66 14.53
CA ASP A 685 -14.43 -18.62 14.93
C ASP A 685 -13.92 -18.34 16.34
N LYS A 686 -13.93 -17.08 16.81
CA LYS A 686 -13.61 -16.71 18.21
C LYS A 686 -14.77 -16.97 19.17
N GLU A 687 -16.02 -16.78 18.73
CA GLU A 687 -17.21 -17.19 19.49
C GLU A 687 -17.27 -18.70 19.58
N ASP A 688 -17.11 -19.40 18.46
CA ASP A 688 -17.01 -20.85 18.32
C ASP A 688 -15.79 -21.40 19.06
N ALA A 689 -14.64 -20.70 19.12
CA ALA A 689 -13.48 -21.10 19.94
C ALA A 689 -13.72 -20.89 21.43
N LYS A 690 -14.43 -19.82 21.83
CA LYS A 690 -14.87 -19.60 23.22
C LYS A 690 -15.98 -20.56 23.63
N GLU A 691 -16.84 -20.94 22.69
CA GLU A 691 -17.84 -22.00 22.84
C GLU A 691 -17.15 -23.37 22.88
N LEU A 692 -16.09 -23.60 22.09
CA LEU A 692 -15.29 -24.83 22.06
C LEU A 692 -14.46 -24.99 23.33
N ASP A 693 -13.92 -23.92 23.93
CA ASP A 693 -13.23 -23.97 25.23
C ASP A 693 -14.23 -24.12 26.41
N LYS A 694 -15.46 -23.60 26.25
CA LYS A 694 -16.57 -23.92 27.17
C LYS A 694 -17.16 -25.32 26.95
N SER A 695 -17.15 -25.85 25.73
CA SER A 695 -17.71 -27.16 25.37
C SER A 695 -16.69 -28.29 25.50
N ALA A 696 -15.39 -28.02 25.47
CA ALA A 696 -14.35 -28.98 25.85
C ALA A 696 -14.43 -29.34 27.33
N LYS A 697 -15.10 -28.50 28.15
CA LYS A 697 -15.42 -28.81 29.55
C LYS A 697 -16.75 -29.53 29.75
N ASN A 698 -17.60 -29.62 28.73
CA ASN A 698 -18.86 -30.36 28.76
C ASN A 698 -19.06 -31.04 27.41
N GLU A 699 -18.65 -32.31 27.27
CA GLU A 699 -19.09 -33.17 26.16
C GLU A 699 -20.60 -32.96 25.94
N VAL A 700 -20.98 -32.31 24.84
CA VAL A 700 -22.39 -32.04 24.55
C VAL A 700 -23.08 -33.37 24.37
N ASP A 701 -23.91 -33.70 25.34
CA ASP A 701 -24.64 -34.96 25.42
C ASP A 701 -25.62 -35.09 24.26
N TYR A 702 -25.20 -35.84 23.23
CA TYR A 702 -25.92 -36.08 21.98
C TYR A 702 -27.24 -36.85 22.16
N LEU A 703 -27.47 -37.42 23.35
CA LEU A 703 -28.67 -38.18 23.70
C LEU A 703 -29.62 -37.39 24.61
N SER A 704 -29.11 -36.45 25.42
CA SER A 704 -29.89 -35.64 26.38
C SER A 704 -31.18 -35.01 25.83
N PRO A 705 -31.18 -34.35 24.65
CA PRO A 705 -32.39 -33.74 24.08
C PRO A 705 -33.49 -34.76 23.75
N PHE A 706 -33.10 -35.98 23.37
CA PHE A 706 -34.02 -37.06 23.02
C PHE A 706 -34.50 -37.82 24.27
N LEU A 707 -33.64 -37.92 25.29
CA LEU A 707 -34.00 -38.47 26.60
C LEU A 707 -35.00 -37.60 27.37
N GLN A 708 -34.94 -36.26 27.25
CA GLN A 708 -35.93 -35.35 27.86
C GLN A 708 -37.34 -35.49 27.27
N SER A 709 -37.46 -36.00 26.04
CA SER A 709 -38.75 -36.19 25.38
C SER A 709 -39.51 -37.42 25.88
N ILE A 710 -38.82 -38.36 26.53
CA ILE A 710 -39.39 -39.53 27.18
C ILE A 710 -39.23 -39.33 28.70
N HIS A 711 -40.33 -39.09 29.42
CA HIS A 711 -40.29 -38.95 30.88
C HIS A 711 -39.96 -40.29 31.55
N ALA A 712 -38.68 -40.66 31.56
CA ALA A 712 -38.17 -41.85 32.23
C ALA A 712 -37.50 -41.47 33.55
N SER A 713 -38.20 -41.70 34.65
CA SER A 713 -37.64 -41.60 36.01
C SER A 713 -37.01 -42.95 36.41
N GLY A 714 -36.06 -43.45 35.62
CA GLY A 714 -35.40 -44.76 35.84
C GLY A 714 -34.62 -45.29 34.61
N ASP A 715 -34.10 -46.52 34.70
CA ASP A 715 -33.43 -47.23 33.59
C ASP A 715 -34.38 -47.35 32.38
N LEU A 716 -33.93 -46.97 31.18
CA LEU A 716 -34.76 -47.01 29.96
C LEU A 716 -35.24 -48.43 29.64
N SER A 717 -36.52 -48.57 29.34
CA SER A 717 -37.06 -49.82 28.78
C SER A 717 -36.47 -50.08 27.39
N LYS A 718 -36.49 -51.34 26.93
CA LYS A 718 -35.96 -51.71 25.60
C LYS A 718 -36.69 -50.97 24.46
N GLU A 719 -37.99 -50.70 24.63
CA GLU A 719 -38.82 -49.98 23.67
C GLU A 719 -38.52 -48.47 23.66
N ASP A 720 -38.31 -47.88 24.83
CA ASP A 720 -37.96 -46.46 24.97
C ASP A 720 -36.56 -46.17 24.45
N ALA A 721 -35.59 -47.04 24.76
CA ALA A 721 -34.22 -46.93 24.26
C ALA A 721 -34.17 -47.01 22.72
N GLN A 722 -35.02 -47.86 22.12
CA GLN A 722 -35.10 -47.98 20.66
C GLN A 722 -35.71 -46.71 20.06
N THR A 723 -36.75 -46.17 20.70
CA THR A 723 -37.39 -44.91 20.28
C THR A 723 -36.42 -43.74 20.33
N VAL A 724 -35.61 -43.62 21.39
CA VAL A 724 -34.58 -42.57 21.53
C VAL A 724 -33.50 -42.70 20.47
N ARG A 725 -33.03 -43.93 20.20
CA ARG A 725 -32.06 -44.21 19.12
C ARG A 725 -32.62 -43.77 17.77
N ASP A 726 -33.86 -44.16 17.48
CA ASP A 726 -34.51 -43.85 16.20
C ASP A 726 -34.78 -42.35 16.04
N MET A 727 -35.12 -41.64 17.12
CA MET A 727 -35.29 -40.17 17.10
C MET A 727 -33.97 -39.43 16.85
N CYS A 728 -32.88 -39.87 17.48
CA CYS A 728 -31.55 -39.29 17.30
C CYS A 728 -31.07 -39.46 15.85
N LEU A 729 -31.18 -40.68 15.29
CA LEU A 729 -30.79 -40.96 13.91
C LEU A 729 -31.68 -40.25 12.89
N ARG A 730 -33.00 -40.16 13.16
CA ARG A 730 -33.94 -39.44 12.29
C ARG A 730 -33.64 -37.95 12.26
N ASN A 731 -33.37 -37.33 13.40
CA ASN A 731 -33.01 -35.91 13.46
C ASN A 731 -31.68 -35.62 12.72
N LEU A 732 -30.67 -36.48 12.90
CA LEU A 732 -29.43 -36.36 12.15
C LEU A 732 -29.67 -36.49 10.63
N LYS A 733 -30.49 -37.47 10.21
CA LYS A 733 -30.85 -37.67 8.82
C LYS A 733 -31.58 -36.45 8.24
N GLU A 734 -32.54 -35.87 8.96
CA GLU A 734 -33.26 -34.67 8.54
C GLU A 734 -32.32 -33.48 8.34
N ARG A 735 -31.37 -33.26 9.26
CA ARG A 735 -30.37 -32.18 9.12
C ARG A 735 -29.42 -32.39 7.95
N LEU A 736 -29.01 -33.62 7.69
CA LEU A 736 -28.17 -33.96 6.52
C LEU A 736 -28.96 -33.73 5.22
N LEU A 737 -30.23 -34.13 5.17
CA LEU A 737 -31.10 -33.88 4.02
C LEU A 737 -31.38 -32.38 3.80
N GLU A 738 -31.63 -31.62 4.86
CA GLU A 738 -31.83 -30.17 4.77
C GLU A 738 -30.59 -29.47 4.19
N ARG A 739 -29.39 -29.87 4.63
CA ARG A 739 -28.14 -29.34 4.10
C ARG A 739 -27.93 -29.69 2.62
N ALA A 740 -28.27 -30.92 2.21
CA ALA A 740 -28.24 -31.32 0.80
C ALA A 740 -29.23 -30.49 -0.05
N ASN A 741 -30.45 -30.29 0.45
CA ASN A 741 -31.48 -29.48 -0.20
C ASN A 741 -31.07 -28.01 -0.37
N ILE A 742 -30.35 -27.43 0.59
CA ILE A 742 -29.81 -26.06 0.48
C ILE A 742 -28.74 -25.96 -0.62
N ILE A 743 -27.85 -26.95 -0.71
CA ILE A 743 -26.81 -26.99 -1.75
C ILE A 743 -27.44 -27.16 -3.13
N GLN A 744 -28.39 -28.11 -3.25
CA GLN A 744 -29.16 -28.33 -4.47
C GLN A 744 -29.93 -27.08 -4.89
N GLY A 745 -30.62 -26.41 -3.95
CA GLY A 745 -31.37 -25.19 -4.25
C GLY A 745 -30.50 -24.00 -4.64
N ARG A 746 -29.20 -23.98 -4.28
CA ARG A 746 -28.24 -23.00 -4.77
C ARG A 746 -27.73 -23.36 -6.17
N LEU A 747 -27.48 -24.65 -6.43
CA LEU A 747 -27.11 -25.16 -7.73
C LEU A 747 -28.19 -24.87 -8.78
N ASP A 748 -29.45 -25.15 -8.45
CA ASP A 748 -30.59 -24.90 -9.33
C ASP A 748 -30.77 -23.41 -9.67
N LYS A 749 -30.48 -22.51 -8.70
CA LYS A 749 -30.53 -21.06 -8.92
C LYS A 749 -29.46 -20.60 -9.91
N GLU A 750 -28.22 -21.07 -9.76
CA GLU A 750 -27.12 -20.73 -10.68
C GLU A 750 -27.39 -21.31 -12.09
N ASN A 751 -27.91 -22.54 -12.18
CA ASN A 751 -28.33 -23.14 -13.46
C ASN A 751 -29.45 -22.35 -14.14
N THR A 752 -30.45 -21.90 -13.36
CA THR A 752 -31.55 -21.06 -13.87
C THR A 752 -31.05 -19.70 -14.35
N LEU A 753 -30.09 -19.12 -13.63
CA LEU A 753 -29.47 -17.83 -13.97
C LEU A 753 -28.66 -17.93 -15.28
N LEU A 754 -27.88 -19.01 -15.44
CA LEU A 754 -27.14 -19.29 -16.67
C LEU A 754 -28.09 -19.44 -17.86
N ALA A 755 -29.15 -20.24 -17.73
CA ALA A 755 -30.14 -20.44 -18.78
C ALA A 755 -30.85 -19.13 -19.17
N LYS A 756 -31.21 -18.30 -18.18
CA LYS A 756 -31.84 -16.99 -18.42
C LYS A 756 -30.91 -16.03 -19.16
N ARG A 757 -29.62 -16.00 -18.82
CA ARG A 757 -28.63 -15.15 -19.49
C ARG A 757 -28.31 -15.63 -20.90
N GLN A 758 -28.21 -16.95 -21.12
CA GLN A 758 -28.05 -17.54 -22.46
C GLN A 758 -29.23 -17.24 -23.37
N ALA A 759 -30.47 -17.33 -22.86
CA ALA A 759 -31.67 -16.98 -23.62
C ALA A 759 -31.75 -15.47 -23.92
N ALA A 760 -31.28 -14.61 -23.02
CA ALA A 760 -31.19 -13.16 -23.27
C ALA A 760 -30.15 -12.83 -24.34
N PHE A 761 -28.98 -13.49 -24.28
CA PHE A 761 -27.91 -13.31 -25.27
C PHE A 761 -28.33 -13.75 -26.69
N GLN A 762 -29.03 -14.88 -26.82
CA GLN A 762 -29.60 -15.32 -28.11
C GLN A 762 -30.64 -14.35 -28.69
N ARG A 763 -31.29 -13.52 -27.86
CA ARG A 763 -32.23 -12.49 -28.32
C ARG A 763 -31.50 -11.23 -28.78
N SER A 764 -30.49 -10.78 -28.04
CA SER A 764 -29.67 -9.61 -28.38
C SER A 764 -28.75 -9.83 -29.59
N GLN A 765 -28.35 -11.08 -29.87
CA GLN A 765 -27.59 -11.42 -31.10
C GLN A 765 -28.37 -11.12 -32.40
N ARG A 766 -29.71 -11.00 -32.34
CA ARG A 766 -30.55 -10.61 -33.48
C ARG A 766 -30.54 -9.09 -33.76
N GLU A 767 -30.06 -8.27 -32.81
CA GLU A 767 -30.09 -6.80 -32.89
C GLU A 767 -28.72 -6.17 -33.25
N HIS A 768 -27.69 -6.99 -33.55
CA HIS A 768 -26.35 -6.59 -33.98
C HIS A 768 -25.63 -5.58 -33.06
N ASP A 769 -25.27 -6.02 -31.86
CA ASP A 769 -24.44 -5.26 -30.91
C ASP A 769 -23.13 -6.01 -30.60
N GLN A 770 -22.03 -5.59 -31.26
CA GLN A 770 -20.73 -6.30 -31.26
C GLN A 770 -19.90 -6.08 -29.97
N GLY A 771 -20.41 -5.34 -28.98
CA GLY A 771 -19.69 -5.02 -27.73
C GLY A 771 -20.01 -5.91 -26.52
N THR A 772 -20.94 -6.86 -26.65
CA THR A 772 -21.51 -7.62 -25.51
C THR A 772 -20.94 -9.04 -25.32
N ASP A 773 -20.07 -9.48 -26.22
CA ASP A 773 -19.58 -10.87 -26.28
C ASP A 773 -18.56 -11.20 -25.19
N GLU A 774 -17.61 -10.31 -24.89
CA GLU A 774 -16.60 -10.53 -23.84
C GLU A 774 -17.20 -10.54 -22.42
N GLU A 775 -18.20 -9.69 -22.17
CA GLU A 775 -18.91 -9.65 -20.89
C GLU A 775 -19.76 -10.90 -20.68
N PHE A 776 -20.35 -11.42 -21.75
CA PHE A 776 -21.09 -12.69 -21.73
C PHE A 776 -20.16 -13.88 -21.50
N GLU A 777 -19.00 -13.92 -22.16
CA GLU A 777 -18.00 -14.97 -21.96
C GLU A 777 -17.47 -14.99 -20.51
N ARG A 778 -17.14 -13.82 -19.94
CA ARG A 778 -16.76 -13.73 -18.52
C ARG A 778 -17.85 -14.24 -17.61
N PHE A 779 -19.09 -13.79 -17.81
CA PHE A 779 -20.23 -14.24 -17.02
C PHE A 779 -20.44 -15.76 -17.10
N CYS A 780 -20.38 -16.34 -18.31
CA CYS A 780 -20.52 -17.78 -18.51
C CYS A 780 -19.39 -18.56 -17.82
N SER A 781 -18.14 -18.10 -17.92
CA SER A 781 -17.00 -18.74 -17.26
C SER A 781 -17.13 -18.72 -15.73
N GLU A 782 -17.57 -17.60 -15.15
CA GLU A 782 -17.73 -17.43 -13.71
C GLU A 782 -18.91 -18.24 -13.17
N THR A 783 -20.05 -18.25 -13.86
CA THR A 783 -21.22 -19.04 -13.47
C THR A 783 -20.96 -20.54 -13.61
N MET A 784 -20.25 -21.00 -14.66
CA MET A 784 -19.85 -22.41 -14.80
C MET A 784 -18.91 -22.85 -13.67
N PHE A 785 -17.96 -22.02 -13.28
CA PHE A 785 -17.07 -22.31 -12.15
C PHE A 785 -17.84 -22.46 -10.82
N ARG A 786 -18.85 -21.60 -10.58
CA ARG A 786 -19.71 -21.70 -9.38
C ARG A 786 -20.57 -22.96 -9.38
N ILE A 787 -21.12 -23.35 -10.54
CA ILE A 787 -21.86 -24.60 -10.71
C ILE A 787 -20.96 -25.80 -10.37
N GLN A 788 -19.76 -25.85 -10.94
CA GLN A 788 -18.80 -26.94 -10.71
C GLN A 788 -18.43 -27.09 -9.22
N ILE A 789 -18.23 -25.97 -8.50
CA ILE A 789 -17.99 -25.99 -7.05
C ILE A 789 -19.22 -26.54 -6.29
N LEU A 790 -20.42 -26.13 -6.67
CA LEU A 790 -21.66 -26.57 -6.00
C LEU A 790 -21.92 -28.06 -6.25
N GLU A 791 -21.65 -28.58 -7.44
CA GLU A 791 -21.70 -30.00 -7.77
C GLU A 791 -20.68 -30.80 -6.94
N GLN A 792 -19.42 -30.33 -6.87
CA GLN A 792 -18.39 -30.98 -6.07
C GLN A 792 -18.75 -30.99 -4.57
N ARG A 793 -19.34 -29.91 -4.07
CA ARG A 793 -19.81 -29.80 -2.69
C ARG A 793 -21.00 -30.72 -2.41
N LEU A 794 -21.91 -30.88 -3.36
CA LEU A 794 -23.03 -31.81 -3.21
C LEU A 794 -22.53 -33.25 -3.15
N ALA A 795 -21.65 -33.66 -4.08
CA ALA A 795 -21.06 -34.99 -4.12
C ALA A 795 -20.26 -35.30 -2.83
N SER A 796 -19.42 -34.37 -2.38
CA SER A 796 -18.68 -34.52 -1.11
C SER A 796 -19.61 -34.57 0.11
N HIS A 797 -20.71 -33.81 0.10
CA HIS A 797 -21.70 -33.85 1.17
C HIS A 797 -22.43 -35.21 1.22
N GLU A 798 -22.79 -35.79 0.08
CA GLU A 798 -23.41 -37.12 0.02
C GLU A 798 -22.49 -38.21 0.60
N GLU A 799 -21.21 -38.18 0.23
CA GLU A 799 -20.21 -39.13 0.74
C GLU A 799 -20.00 -38.99 2.26
N THR A 800 -19.81 -37.76 2.73
CA THR A 800 -19.58 -37.49 4.16
C THR A 800 -20.84 -37.66 5.01
N ALA A 801 -22.04 -37.45 4.45
CA ALA A 801 -23.31 -37.66 5.16
C ALA A 801 -23.51 -39.14 5.52
N LEU A 802 -23.18 -40.05 4.59
CA LEU A 802 -23.24 -41.49 4.85
C LEU A 802 -22.26 -41.91 5.95
N GLN A 803 -21.03 -41.39 5.91
CA GLN A 803 -20.02 -41.65 6.94
C GLN A 803 -20.47 -41.13 8.31
N LYS A 804 -20.99 -39.91 8.40
CA LYS A 804 -21.50 -39.32 9.65
C LYS A 804 -22.70 -40.06 10.22
N TYR A 805 -23.59 -40.55 9.37
CA TYR A 805 -24.71 -41.38 9.79
C TYR A 805 -24.22 -42.72 10.36
N ALA A 806 -23.28 -43.37 9.68
CA ALA A 806 -22.69 -44.63 10.15
C ALA A 806 -21.89 -44.46 11.46
N GLU A 807 -21.16 -43.36 11.60
CA GLU A 807 -20.42 -43.05 12.83
C GLU A 807 -21.36 -42.79 14.01
N MET A 808 -22.46 -42.04 13.79
CA MET A 808 -23.46 -41.81 14.83
C MET A 808 -24.15 -43.12 15.24
N ASP A 809 -24.49 -43.97 14.28
CA ASP A 809 -25.09 -45.28 14.57
C ASP A 809 -24.14 -46.17 15.40
N LYS A 810 -22.84 -46.15 15.08
CA LYS A 810 -21.79 -46.83 15.86
C LYS A 810 -21.63 -46.25 17.26
N ARG A 811 -21.71 -44.93 17.42
CA ARG A 811 -21.66 -44.25 18.73
C ARG A 811 -22.88 -44.59 19.59
N LEU A 812 -24.09 -44.58 19.01
CA LEU A 812 -25.32 -44.98 19.69
C LEU A 812 -25.31 -46.46 20.08
N HIS A 813 -24.68 -47.33 19.29
CA HIS A 813 -24.48 -48.75 19.62
C HIS A 813 -23.50 -48.95 20.79
N GLY A 814 -22.49 -48.08 20.90
CA GLY A 814 -21.49 -48.11 21.98
C GLY A 814 -21.89 -47.39 23.28
N ASP A 815 -23.00 -46.64 23.27
CA ASP A 815 -23.36 -45.76 24.38
C ASP A 815 -23.84 -46.55 25.63
N PRO A 816 -23.28 -46.28 26.83
CA PRO A 816 -23.69 -46.94 28.07
C PRO A 816 -25.19 -46.88 28.40
N ARG A 817 -25.88 -45.81 27.99
CA ARG A 817 -27.30 -45.54 28.30
C ARG A 817 -28.26 -46.30 27.39
N LEU A 818 -27.78 -46.77 26.23
CA LEU A 818 -28.56 -47.57 25.28
C LEU A 818 -28.21 -49.07 25.33
N ARG A 819 -27.38 -49.50 26.29
CA ARG A 819 -26.93 -50.91 26.44
C ARG A 819 -28.08 -51.93 26.56
N VAL A 820 -29.26 -51.51 27.00
CA VAL A 820 -30.47 -52.36 27.08
C VAL A 820 -30.93 -52.89 25.72
N LEU A 821 -30.53 -52.24 24.61
CA LEU A 821 -30.80 -52.70 23.24
C LEU A 821 -29.96 -53.92 22.84
N HIS A 822 -28.85 -54.16 23.54
CA HIS A 822 -27.85 -55.19 23.22
C HIS A 822 -27.75 -56.28 24.31
N ARG A 823 -28.65 -56.24 25.30
CA ARG A 823 -28.98 -57.33 26.22
C ARG A 823 -30.29 -58.00 25.78
#